data_AF-A0A845UWE7-F1
#
_entry.id   AF-A0A845UWE7-F1
#
_cell.length_a   1.000
_cell.length_b   1.000
_cell.length_c   1.000
_cell.angle_alpha   90.00
_cell.angle_beta   90.00
_cell.angle_gamma   90.00
#
_symmetry.space_group_name_H-M   'P 1'
#
loop_
_entity.id
_entity.type
_entity.pdbx_description
1 polymer ?
#
loop_
_entity_poly.entity_id
_entity_poly.type
_entity_poly.pdbx_seq_one_letter_code
_entity_poly.pdbx_strand_id
1 'polypeptide(L)'
;MSTKTGKILARSFWVSLISVVILIAAGWFGARMWLAQSQMPYDGQSSVAGLSDEVEILFDRRGIPRIHGQTDRDVLLALGWLHAGERLFQMELIRRMASGELAELFGPAALELDILNRGFGFARRVAEDPPRLDPETAALIDAYVTGINQRMKAAERLPPEFLLLGHTPRPWTRADVLSVAYYQTFYPLTLVQQIRDAYLTVTEDFGPEAGAWLETLTGSGIPSIPALRLTEASNTWVVAPERSQSGAALHASDPHLEFDTAPGLWYAAGLHSDETLDVVGVTAPGLPFVAMGHNGRIAWAFTVAPVDLFELYRLERDPDRPERILGPDGWIELIERREHIAVGGQDEALAQTYRFVPFGKVIETSPSEVLVLRWAGFELPIAPLIQHGIAINRAEDFDQFRTAAGDMGALSVNWSYSDKAGHIGYVQSTPVPVREHEEFFRVLDGADPQYQWRGFHPPAARPFALDPAQGWLANANNLAAGPDWAYPLPGFYYQDRIRHAVDLLESQEVFDQADMTRFQLDRSSDRALAWKNWLAETAEASGRTVIAGDLHEWNGEMSVASDVAGLFARWWGYLPRALFDSNGESDRPDWRTLRPLTDRWLREQENNAPGLAVRDRDQAAAIALDDALRAGARPLGQIQTLHVRHPLAQSTLLDRWLNLSRGPFPFGGDSASLNAAFARFDPETATWQARAGASMRFVLDWDNPDAFTLTLALGQSGNPFSPHFDSFLGDFLAGTPWTVPWSRDEVEQTTVSRMTLTPR
;
A
#
# COMPACT_ATOMS: atom_id res chain seq x y z
N MET A 1 64.94 26.43 -30.13
CA MET A 1 64.61 25.31 -29.22
C MET A 1 63.26 25.45 -28.47
N SER A 2 62.48 26.54 -28.62
CA SER A 2 61.23 26.74 -27.85
C SER A 2 59.97 26.04 -28.42
N THR A 3 59.87 25.81 -29.73
CA THR A 3 58.63 25.32 -30.36
C THR A 3 58.43 23.79 -30.36
N LYS A 4 59.49 23.00 -30.20
CA LYS A 4 59.39 21.52 -30.12
C LYS A 4 58.93 21.05 -28.75
N THR A 5 59.48 21.62 -27.67
CA THR A 5 59.15 21.25 -26.29
C THR A 5 57.71 21.58 -25.94
N GLY A 6 57.20 22.75 -26.36
CA GLY A 6 55.78 23.11 -26.20
C GLY A 6 54.83 22.16 -26.93
N LYS A 7 55.19 21.71 -28.15
CA LYS A 7 54.40 20.71 -28.90
C LYS A 7 54.42 19.33 -28.25
N ILE A 8 55.53 18.93 -27.60
CA ILE A 8 55.64 17.65 -26.88
C ILE A 8 54.82 17.69 -25.58
N LEU A 9 54.90 18.78 -24.82
CA LEU A 9 54.11 18.96 -23.59
C LEU A 9 52.61 19.02 -23.90
N ALA A 10 52.19 19.75 -24.94
CA ALA A 10 50.80 19.78 -25.37
C ALA A 10 50.30 18.39 -25.82
N ARG A 11 51.11 17.64 -26.59
CA ARG A 11 50.76 16.27 -26.98
C ARG A 11 50.66 15.33 -25.77
N SER A 12 51.60 15.42 -24.83
CA SER A 12 51.59 14.61 -23.60
C SER A 12 50.36 14.92 -22.75
N PHE A 13 50.01 16.20 -22.59
CA PHE A 13 48.79 16.61 -21.90
C PHE A 13 47.53 16.04 -22.55
N TRP A 14 47.40 16.15 -23.89
CA TRP A 14 46.25 15.58 -24.60
C TRP A 14 46.20 14.05 -24.52
N VAL A 15 47.33 13.36 -24.62
CA VAL A 15 47.38 11.90 -24.47
C VAL A 15 46.97 11.47 -23.05
N SER A 16 47.48 12.14 -22.02
CA SER A 16 47.09 11.87 -20.62
C SER A 16 45.61 12.17 -20.38
N LEU A 17 45.10 13.30 -20.89
CA LEU A 17 43.68 13.65 -20.78
C LEU A 17 42.80 12.62 -21.48
N ILE A 18 43.14 12.23 -22.72
CA ILE A 18 42.43 11.18 -23.46
C ILE A 18 42.49 9.85 -22.70
N SER A 19 43.64 9.49 -22.12
CA SER A 19 43.79 8.26 -21.35
C SER A 19 42.92 8.26 -20.09
N VAL A 20 42.86 9.38 -19.37
CA VAL A 20 41.98 9.55 -18.21
C VAL A 20 40.51 9.47 -18.63
N VAL A 21 40.12 10.12 -19.73
CA VAL A 21 38.75 10.05 -20.28
C VAL A 21 38.39 8.61 -20.67
N ILE A 22 39.30 7.87 -21.31
CA ILE A 22 39.09 6.47 -21.68
C ILE A 22 38.94 5.60 -20.42
N LEU A 23 39.76 5.81 -19.39
CA LEU A 23 39.67 5.06 -18.13
C LEU A 23 38.36 5.35 -17.38
N ILE A 24 37.94 6.61 -17.33
CA ILE A 24 36.65 7.00 -16.74
C ILE A 24 35.50 6.38 -17.53
N ALA A 25 35.54 6.44 -18.86
CA ALA A 25 34.52 5.82 -19.71
C ALA A 25 34.50 4.29 -19.52
N ALA A 26 35.66 3.64 -19.49
CA ALA A 26 35.77 2.20 -19.25
C ALA A 26 35.24 1.82 -17.86
N GLY A 27 35.52 2.62 -16.83
CA GLY A 27 34.94 2.45 -15.50
C GLY A 27 33.43 2.64 -15.49
N TRP A 28 32.94 3.69 -16.14
CA TRP A 28 31.51 4.04 -16.21
C TRP A 28 30.66 2.97 -16.92
N PHE A 29 31.09 2.57 -18.12
CA PHE A 29 30.40 1.55 -18.91
C PHE A 29 30.66 0.15 -18.36
N GLY A 30 31.89 -0.13 -17.90
CA GLY A 30 32.25 -1.41 -17.30
C GLY A 30 31.47 -1.69 -16.02
N ALA A 31 31.35 -0.71 -15.12
CA ALA A 31 30.55 -0.86 -13.90
C ALA A 31 29.06 -1.04 -14.22
N ARG A 32 28.52 -0.33 -15.21
CA ARG A 32 27.12 -0.49 -15.63
C ARG A 32 26.86 -1.89 -16.20
N MET A 33 27.74 -2.39 -17.06
CA MET A 33 27.67 -3.75 -17.61
C MET A 33 27.81 -4.82 -16.52
N TRP A 34 28.69 -4.59 -15.55
CA TRP A 34 28.88 -5.50 -14.42
C TRP A 34 27.66 -5.52 -13.50
N LEU A 35 27.05 -4.36 -13.20
CA LEU A 35 25.82 -4.28 -12.42
C LEU A 35 24.63 -4.91 -13.15
N ALA A 36 24.55 -4.78 -14.46
CA ALA A 36 23.49 -5.40 -15.26
C ALA A 36 23.51 -6.94 -15.18
N GLN A 37 24.61 -7.57 -14.77
CA GLN A 37 24.69 -9.02 -14.53
C GLN A 37 24.04 -9.47 -13.21
N SER A 38 23.47 -8.55 -12.42
CA SER A 38 22.66 -8.87 -11.22
C SER A 38 21.21 -9.26 -11.54
N GLN A 39 20.80 -9.19 -12.81
CA GLN A 39 19.46 -9.56 -13.26
C GLN A 39 19.15 -11.05 -13.02
N MET A 40 17.87 -11.37 -12.85
CA MET A 40 17.39 -12.75 -12.87
C MET A 40 17.52 -13.33 -14.29
N PRO A 41 17.97 -14.59 -14.45
CA PRO A 41 17.86 -15.28 -15.73
C PRO A 41 16.40 -15.67 -16.01
N TYR A 42 15.92 -15.45 -17.24
CA TYR A 42 14.59 -15.88 -17.70
C TYR A 42 14.64 -17.15 -18.56
N ASP A 43 15.83 -17.51 -19.06
CA ASP A 43 16.04 -18.67 -19.93
C ASP A 43 17.01 -19.69 -19.32
N GLY A 44 16.86 -20.95 -19.77
CA GLY A 44 17.84 -22.00 -19.54
C GLY A 44 17.56 -22.81 -18.27
N GLN A 45 18.60 -23.36 -17.66
CA GLN A 45 18.47 -24.26 -16.51
C GLN A 45 19.23 -23.74 -15.29
N SER A 46 18.69 -23.95 -14.10
CA SER A 46 19.37 -23.70 -12.83
C SER A 46 19.17 -24.86 -11.86
N SER A 47 20.25 -25.32 -11.23
CA SER A 47 20.18 -26.37 -10.21
C SER A 47 19.89 -25.77 -8.84
N VAL A 48 18.81 -26.21 -8.21
CA VAL A 48 18.29 -25.66 -6.95
C VAL A 48 18.11 -26.78 -5.92
N ALA A 49 18.84 -26.68 -4.81
CA ALA A 49 18.73 -27.66 -3.74
C ALA A 49 17.40 -27.51 -2.99
N GLY A 50 16.77 -28.63 -2.65
CA GLY A 50 15.48 -28.68 -1.95
C GLY A 50 14.29 -29.02 -2.85
N LEU A 51 14.46 -28.94 -4.18
CA LEU A 51 13.49 -29.46 -5.13
C LEU A 51 13.44 -30.99 -5.10
N SER A 52 12.24 -31.55 -5.17
CA SER A 52 12.03 -32.99 -5.31
C SER A 52 12.01 -33.44 -6.77
N ASP A 53 11.51 -32.60 -7.67
CA ASP A 53 11.51 -32.80 -9.12
C ASP A 53 11.82 -31.49 -9.88
N GLU A 54 11.85 -31.57 -11.21
CA GLU A 54 11.99 -30.43 -12.11
C GLU A 54 10.79 -29.47 -11.99
N VAL A 55 11.07 -28.16 -12.00
CA VAL A 55 10.06 -27.10 -12.09
C VAL A 55 10.28 -26.31 -13.36
N GLU A 56 9.27 -26.25 -14.21
CA GLU A 56 9.24 -25.46 -15.43
C GLU A 56 8.65 -24.08 -15.15
N ILE A 57 9.27 -23.04 -15.71
CA ILE A 57 8.80 -21.66 -15.60
C ILE A 57 8.69 -21.08 -17.00
N LEU A 58 7.46 -20.70 -17.37
CA LEU A 58 7.15 -20.07 -18.65
C LEU A 58 6.91 -18.57 -18.42
N PHE A 59 7.64 -17.71 -19.14
CA PHE A 59 7.51 -16.26 -19.02
C PHE A 59 6.84 -15.65 -20.24
N ASP A 60 5.85 -14.80 -20.00
CA ASP A 60 5.25 -13.96 -21.04
C ASP A 60 6.13 -12.74 -21.37
N ARG A 61 5.68 -11.90 -22.32
CA ARG A 61 6.38 -10.67 -22.73
C ARG A 61 6.53 -9.63 -21.62
N ARG A 62 5.72 -9.70 -20.57
CA ARG A 62 5.78 -8.80 -19.42
C ARG A 62 6.60 -9.37 -18.26
N GLY A 63 7.06 -10.61 -18.37
CA GLY A 63 7.84 -11.31 -17.36
C GLY A 63 6.98 -11.95 -16.28
N ILE A 64 5.70 -12.20 -16.55
CA ILE A 64 4.83 -12.95 -15.63
C ILE A 64 5.20 -14.44 -15.74
N PRO A 65 5.69 -15.08 -14.66
CA PRO A 65 5.97 -16.50 -14.64
C PRO A 65 4.69 -17.34 -14.52
N ARG A 66 4.68 -18.48 -15.20
CA ARG A 66 3.81 -19.63 -14.96
C ARG A 66 4.69 -20.78 -14.47
N ILE A 67 4.57 -21.08 -13.18
CA ILE A 67 5.40 -22.05 -12.46
C ILE A 67 4.67 -23.38 -12.46
N HIS A 68 5.24 -24.40 -13.10
CA HIS A 68 4.70 -25.76 -13.17
C HIS A 68 5.64 -26.73 -12.47
N GLY A 69 5.16 -27.44 -11.45
CA GLY A 69 5.92 -28.47 -10.73
C GLY A 69 5.03 -29.63 -10.28
N GLN A 70 5.62 -30.71 -9.79
CA GLN A 70 4.82 -31.86 -9.33
C GLN A 70 4.18 -31.63 -7.96
N THR A 71 4.83 -30.87 -7.07
CA THR A 71 4.38 -30.67 -5.69
C THR A 71 4.20 -29.19 -5.36
N ASP A 72 3.30 -28.89 -4.44
CA ASP A 72 3.08 -27.53 -3.93
C ASP A 72 4.36 -26.96 -3.31
N ARG A 73 5.16 -27.82 -2.68
CA ARG A 73 6.45 -27.46 -2.09
C ARG A 73 7.45 -26.99 -3.15
N ASP A 74 7.56 -27.70 -4.27
CA ASP A 74 8.48 -27.34 -5.35
C ASP A 74 8.04 -26.04 -6.04
N VAL A 75 6.74 -25.85 -6.24
CA VAL A 75 6.16 -24.62 -6.78
C VAL A 75 6.42 -23.43 -5.86
N LEU A 76 6.20 -23.55 -4.55
CA LEU A 76 6.47 -22.46 -3.60
C LEU A 76 7.97 -22.21 -3.40
N LEU A 77 8.81 -23.23 -3.48
CA LEU A 77 10.26 -23.05 -3.53
C LEU A 77 10.67 -22.23 -4.75
N ALA A 78 10.13 -22.56 -5.93
CA ALA A 78 10.38 -21.77 -7.14
C ALA A 78 9.85 -20.34 -7.03
N LEU A 79 8.67 -20.12 -6.43
CA LEU A 79 8.15 -18.77 -6.15
C LEU A 79 9.11 -17.97 -5.25
N GLY A 80 9.63 -18.58 -4.18
CA GLY A 80 10.63 -17.94 -3.31
C GLY A 80 11.93 -17.62 -4.04
N TRP A 81 12.36 -18.50 -4.95
CA TRP A 81 13.52 -18.29 -5.80
C TRP A 81 13.31 -17.10 -6.75
N LEU A 82 12.13 -16.99 -7.36
CA LEU A 82 11.75 -15.89 -8.27
C LEU A 82 11.60 -14.56 -7.52
N HIS A 83 10.89 -14.55 -6.39
CA HIS A 83 10.79 -13.36 -5.54
C HIS A 83 12.17 -12.83 -5.14
N ALA A 84 13.11 -13.70 -4.75
CA ALA A 84 14.48 -13.28 -4.48
C ALA A 84 15.28 -12.91 -5.73
N GLY A 85 14.91 -13.41 -6.92
CA GLY A 85 15.57 -13.04 -8.17
C GLY A 85 15.19 -11.64 -8.62
N GLU A 86 13.93 -11.29 -8.42
CA GLU A 86 13.30 -10.08 -8.95
C GLU A 86 13.22 -8.96 -7.92
N ARG A 87 12.99 -9.30 -6.65
CA ARG A 87 12.54 -8.37 -5.59
C ARG A 87 13.39 -8.42 -4.32
N LEU A 88 14.60 -8.99 -4.34
CA LEU A 88 15.41 -9.18 -3.12
C LEU A 88 15.59 -7.93 -2.26
N PHE A 89 15.93 -6.80 -2.86
CA PHE A 89 16.11 -5.56 -2.09
C PHE A 89 14.78 -5.04 -1.52
N GLN A 90 13.71 -5.11 -2.30
CA GLN A 90 12.36 -4.78 -1.84
C GLN A 90 11.96 -5.64 -0.62
N MET A 91 12.19 -6.94 -0.70
CA MET A 91 11.95 -7.88 0.39
C MET A 91 12.80 -7.56 1.63
N GLU A 92 14.08 -7.20 1.44
CA GLU A 92 14.96 -6.77 2.53
C GLU A 92 14.41 -5.53 3.25
N LEU A 93 13.93 -4.54 2.50
CA LEU A 93 13.32 -3.34 3.07
C LEU A 93 12.08 -3.67 3.90
N ILE A 94 11.15 -4.48 3.37
CA ILE A 94 9.93 -4.86 4.11
C ILE A 94 10.29 -5.65 5.37
N ARG A 95 11.24 -6.60 5.29
CA ARG A 95 11.71 -7.37 6.45
C ARG A 95 12.29 -6.47 7.54
N ARG A 96 13.13 -5.51 7.16
CA ARG A 96 13.74 -4.54 8.09
C ARG A 96 12.71 -3.57 8.65
N MET A 97 11.70 -3.20 7.87
CA MET A 97 10.59 -2.41 8.35
C MET A 97 9.81 -3.16 9.44
N ALA A 98 9.41 -4.40 9.18
CA ALA A 98 8.73 -5.25 10.16
C ALA A 98 9.58 -5.50 11.44
N SER A 99 10.90 -5.51 11.29
CA SER A 99 11.84 -5.76 12.38
C SER A 99 12.33 -4.50 13.09
N GLY A 100 12.06 -3.29 12.57
CA GLY A 100 12.66 -2.04 13.04
C GLY A 100 14.18 -2.04 12.93
N GLU A 101 14.70 -2.27 11.72
CA GLU A 101 16.14 -2.38 11.41
C GLU A 101 16.55 -1.55 10.16
N LEU A 102 15.77 -0.56 9.75
CA LEU A 102 16.09 0.31 8.61
C LEU A 102 17.22 1.30 8.94
N ALA A 103 17.37 1.71 10.21
CA ALA A 103 18.39 2.65 10.68
C ALA A 103 19.80 2.09 10.51
N GLU A 104 19.96 0.78 10.53
CA GLU A 104 21.23 0.14 10.18
C GLU A 104 21.66 0.45 8.74
N LEU A 105 20.71 0.57 7.81
CA LEU A 105 20.98 0.86 6.39
C LEU A 105 21.01 2.36 6.07
N PHE A 106 20.08 3.12 6.63
CA PHE A 106 19.86 4.52 6.26
C PHE A 106 20.28 5.52 7.35
N GLY A 107 20.86 5.03 8.44
CA GLY A 107 21.34 5.85 9.54
C GLY A 107 20.21 6.62 10.25
N PRO A 108 20.49 7.83 10.77
CA PRO A 108 19.53 8.62 11.54
C PRO A 108 18.23 8.92 10.78
N ALA A 109 18.26 8.93 9.44
CA ALA A 109 17.07 9.16 8.63
C ALA A 109 16.01 8.06 8.78
N ALA A 110 16.34 6.88 9.31
CA ALA A 110 15.39 5.77 9.53
C ALA A 110 15.01 5.58 11.00
N LEU A 111 15.70 6.27 11.90
CA LEU A 111 15.69 5.94 13.32
C LEU A 111 14.31 6.07 13.95
N GLU A 112 13.55 7.11 13.61
CA GLU A 112 12.20 7.31 14.14
C GLU A 112 11.24 6.17 13.76
N LEU A 113 11.35 5.68 12.52
CA LEU A 113 10.54 4.57 12.02
C LEU A 113 10.92 3.26 12.72
N ASP A 114 12.20 3.02 12.94
CA ASP A 114 12.66 1.85 13.70
C ASP A 114 12.18 1.93 15.15
N ILE A 115 12.31 3.08 15.81
CA ILE A 115 11.81 3.29 17.18
C ILE A 115 10.31 2.98 17.26
N LEU A 116 9.55 3.41 16.26
CA LEU A 116 8.11 3.14 16.18
C LEU A 116 7.82 1.64 16.04
N ASN A 117 8.43 0.99 15.04
CA ASN A 117 8.18 -0.42 14.71
C ASN A 117 8.68 -1.37 15.81
N ARG A 118 9.79 -1.06 16.49
CA ARG A 118 10.23 -1.78 17.71
C ARG A 118 9.24 -1.61 18.87
N GLY A 119 8.61 -0.45 18.96
CA GLY A 119 7.51 -0.20 19.90
C GLY A 119 6.32 -1.12 19.65
N PHE A 120 5.94 -1.34 18.38
CA PHE A 120 4.92 -2.33 18.01
C PHE A 120 5.42 -3.76 18.13
N GLY A 121 6.70 -4.02 17.91
CA GLY A 121 7.36 -5.29 18.16
C GLY A 121 6.81 -6.47 17.35
N PHE A 122 6.53 -6.29 16.06
CA PHE A 122 6.04 -7.36 15.18
C PHE A 122 6.99 -8.57 15.18
N ALA A 123 8.27 -8.33 14.84
CA ALA A 123 9.29 -9.38 14.85
C ALA A 123 9.56 -9.94 16.25
N ARG A 124 9.55 -9.08 17.28
CA ARG A 124 9.71 -9.51 18.68
C ARG A 124 8.63 -10.50 19.09
N ARG A 125 7.35 -10.21 18.80
CA ARG A 125 6.23 -11.08 19.15
C ARG A 125 6.31 -12.42 18.45
N VAL A 126 6.68 -12.46 17.16
CA VAL A 126 6.92 -13.72 16.44
C VAL A 126 8.06 -14.54 17.07
N ALA A 127 9.08 -13.88 17.61
CA ALA A 127 10.22 -14.55 18.25
C ALA A 127 9.90 -15.04 19.68
N GLU A 128 9.19 -14.24 20.48
CA GLU A 128 8.87 -14.53 21.87
C GLU A 128 7.69 -15.51 22.02
N ASP A 129 6.69 -15.43 21.13
CA ASP A 129 5.56 -16.36 21.04
C ASP A 129 5.40 -16.91 19.62
N PRO A 130 6.24 -17.90 19.22
CA PRO A 130 6.23 -18.45 17.88
C PRO A 130 4.83 -18.97 17.46
N PRO A 131 4.28 -18.49 16.33
CA PRO A 131 2.96 -18.89 15.88
C PRO A 131 2.88 -20.40 15.65
N ARG A 132 1.81 -21.02 16.16
CA ARG A 132 1.54 -22.44 15.96
C ARG A 132 0.92 -22.67 14.58
N LEU A 133 1.76 -22.99 13.61
CA LEU A 133 1.35 -23.39 12.27
C LEU A 133 1.03 -24.88 12.23
N ASP A 134 0.08 -25.27 11.40
CA ASP A 134 -0.09 -26.68 11.05
C ASP A 134 1.15 -27.21 10.29
N PRO A 135 1.41 -28.54 10.31
CA PRO A 135 2.61 -29.11 9.70
C PRO A 135 2.74 -28.85 8.20
N GLU A 136 1.63 -28.77 7.47
CA GLU A 136 1.62 -28.55 6.02
C GLU A 136 2.04 -27.11 5.72
N THR A 137 1.37 -26.13 6.34
CA THR A 137 1.70 -24.71 6.17
C THR A 137 3.15 -24.43 6.57
N ALA A 138 3.64 -25.02 7.66
CA ALA A 138 5.03 -24.88 8.07
C ALA A 138 6.00 -25.41 6.99
N ALA A 139 5.69 -26.56 6.38
CA ALA A 139 6.46 -27.15 5.30
C ALA A 139 6.47 -26.30 4.02
N LEU A 140 5.33 -25.70 3.67
CA LEU A 140 5.19 -24.81 2.51
C LEU A 140 5.99 -23.51 2.69
N ILE A 141 5.95 -22.89 3.87
CA ILE A 141 6.78 -21.71 4.17
C ILE A 141 8.27 -22.06 4.13
N ASP A 142 8.66 -23.22 4.67
CA ASP A 142 10.06 -23.65 4.66
C ASP A 142 10.58 -23.88 3.22
N ALA A 143 9.74 -24.41 2.33
CA ALA A 143 10.07 -24.56 0.92
C ALA A 143 10.27 -23.20 0.24
N TYR A 144 9.34 -22.26 0.45
CA TYR A 144 9.46 -20.88 -0.03
C TYR A 144 10.73 -20.18 0.48
N VAL A 145 11.03 -20.27 1.78
CA VAL A 145 12.24 -19.72 2.39
C VAL A 145 13.51 -20.38 1.84
N THR A 146 13.46 -21.69 1.58
CA THR A 146 14.57 -22.41 0.93
C THR A 146 14.83 -21.82 -0.45
N GLY A 147 13.79 -21.59 -1.25
CA GLY A 147 13.88 -20.95 -2.57
C GLY A 147 14.58 -19.59 -2.53
N ILE A 148 14.15 -18.71 -1.63
CA ILE A 148 14.77 -17.39 -1.41
C ILE A 148 16.27 -17.55 -1.14
N ASN A 149 16.61 -18.40 -0.18
CA ASN A 149 17.99 -18.59 0.25
C ASN A 149 18.86 -19.24 -0.83
N GLN A 150 18.32 -20.17 -1.62
CA GLN A 150 19.05 -20.75 -2.74
C GLN A 150 19.32 -19.72 -3.83
N ARG A 151 18.35 -18.86 -4.16
CA ARG A 151 18.58 -17.77 -5.13
C ARG A 151 19.66 -16.80 -4.66
N MET A 152 19.61 -16.40 -3.39
CA MET A 152 20.63 -15.54 -2.78
C MET A 152 22.01 -16.17 -2.85
N LYS A 153 22.12 -17.48 -2.56
CA LYS A 153 23.39 -18.22 -2.63
C LYS A 153 23.90 -18.39 -4.05
N ALA A 154 23.01 -18.57 -5.03
CA ALA A 154 23.34 -18.73 -6.44
C ALA A 154 23.67 -17.40 -7.13
N ALA A 155 23.29 -16.26 -6.54
CA ALA A 155 23.56 -14.95 -7.11
C ALA A 155 25.07 -14.66 -7.13
N GLU A 156 25.66 -14.58 -8.33
CA GLU A 156 27.04 -14.09 -8.46
C GLU A 156 27.19 -12.63 -8.04
N ARG A 157 26.11 -11.85 -8.23
CA ARG A 157 26.04 -10.42 -7.94
C ARG A 157 24.72 -10.10 -7.30
N LEU A 158 24.77 -9.30 -6.24
CA LEU A 158 23.59 -8.74 -5.62
C LEU A 158 23.05 -7.56 -6.45
N PRO A 159 21.75 -7.24 -6.31
CA PRO A 159 21.17 -6.02 -6.87
C PRO A 159 21.99 -4.76 -6.53
N PRO A 160 21.98 -3.72 -7.39
CA PRO A 160 22.81 -2.53 -7.22
C PRO A 160 22.68 -1.84 -5.86
N GLU A 161 21.52 -1.93 -5.23
CA GLU A 161 21.19 -1.33 -3.95
C GLU A 161 22.08 -1.84 -2.82
N PHE A 162 22.28 -3.16 -2.76
CA PHE A 162 23.15 -3.78 -1.75
C PHE A 162 24.60 -3.32 -1.88
N LEU A 163 25.08 -3.19 -3.12
CA LEU A 163 26.45 -2.77 -3.40
C LEU A 163 26.68 -1.29 -3.06
N LEU A 164 25.70 -0.43 -3.38
CA LEU A 164 25.77 1.00 -3.07
C LEU A 164 25.64 1.30 -1.58
N LEU A 165 24.88 0.48 -0.85
CA LEU A 165 24.74 0.58 0.61
C LEU A 165 25.85 -0.18 1.36
N GLY A 166 26.69 -0.96 0.67
CA GLY A 166 27.72 -1.79 1.31
C GLY A 166 27.14 -2.89 2.20
N HIS A 167 25.94 -3.38 1.90
CA HIS A 167 25.20 -4.32 2.73
C HIS A 167 25.09 -5.70 2.08
N THR A 168 25.17 -6.76 2.88
CA THR A 168 24.90 -8.14 2.43
C THR A 168 23.70 -8.69 3.20
N PRO A 169 22.61 -9.10 2.51
CA PRO A 169 21.41 -9.58 3.18
C PRO A 169 21.67 -10.90 3.94
N ARG A 170 21.16 -11.00 5.17
CA ARG A 170 21.17 -12.26 5.93
C ARG A 170 20.18 -13.27 5.34
N PRO A 171 20.40 -14.59 5.51
CA PRO A 171 19.44 -15.61 5.13
C PRO A 171 18.04 -15.33 5.71
N TRP A 172 17.02 -15.68 4.93
CA TRP A 172 15.63 -15.62 5.34
C TRP A 172 15.27 -16.82 6.21
N THR A 173 14.34 -16.59 7.12
CA THR A 173 13.79 -17.58 8.04
C THR A 173 12.27 -17.54 8.01
N ARG A 174 11.61 -18.57 8.57
CA ARG A 174 10.16 -18.58 8.77
C ARG A 174 9.68 -17.37 9.59
N ALA A 175 10.46 -16.97 10.60
CA ALA A 175 10.15 -15.82 11.43
C ALA A 175 10.10 -14.53 10.61
N ASP A 176 10.92 -14.38 9.57
CA ASP A 176 10.88 -13.21 8.69
C ASP A 176 9.56 -13.14 7.91
N VAL A 177 9.11 -14.27 7.34
CA VAL A 177 7.82 -14.36 6.63
C VAL A 177 6.66 -14.00 7.57
N LEU A 178 6.65 -14.55 8.78
CA LEU A 178 5.62 -14.28 9.79
C LEU A 178 5.67 -12.83 10.29
N SER A 179 6.86 -12.24 10.44
CA SER A 179 7.01 -10.84 10.86
C SER A 179 6.51 -9.89 9.78
N VAL A 180 6.80 -10.18 8.51
CA VAL A 180 6.25 -9.44 7.38
C VAL A 180 4.73 -9.56 7.35
N ALA A 181 4.18 -10.77 7.51
CA ALA A 181 2.74 -10.99 7.56
C ALA A 181 2.07 -10.21 8.70
N TYR A 182 2.69 -10.19 9.88
CA TYR A 182 2.20 -9.44 11.03
C TYR A 182 2.25 -7.93 10.79
N TYR A 183 3.32 -7.43 10.19
CA TYR A 183 3.40 -6.03 9.78
C TYR A 183 2.24 -5.66 8.82
N GLN A 184 1.85 -6.56 7.91
CA GLN A 184 0.72 -6.32 7.00
C GLN A 184 -0.64 -6.21 7.73
N THR A 185 -0.81 -6.80 8.92
CA THR A 185 -2.08 -6.63 9.68
C THR A 185 -2.20 -5.27 10.36
N PHE A 186 -1.07 -4.57 10.54
CA PHE A 186 -1.06 -3.21 11.09
C PHE A 186 -1.50 -2.17 10.04
N TYR A 187 -1.26 -2.45 8.76
CA TYR A 187 -1.55 -1.53 7.67
C TYR A 187 -3.01 -1.02 7.61
N PRO A 188 -4.06 -1.86 7.73
CA PRO A 188 -5.44 -1.36 7.70
C PRO A 188 -5.70 -0.24 8.71
N LEU A 189 -4.91 -0.14 9.78
CA LEU A 189 -4.97 0.91 10.79
C LEU A 189 -4.32 2.22 10.36
N THR A 190 -3.26 2.18 9.56
CA THR A 190 -2.59 3.40 9.07
C THR A 190 -3.42 4.12 8.00
N LEU A 191 -4.33 3.39 7.33
CA LEU A 191 -5.34 3.96 6.43
C LEU A 191 -6.43 4.73 7.13
N VAL A 192 -6.70 4.36 8.38
CA VAL A 192 -7.69 5.05 9.15
C VAL A 192 -7.02 6.34 9.60
N GLN A 193 -7.29 7.42 8.85
CA GLN A 193 -6.82 8.80 9.07
C GLN A 193 -7.15 9.35 10.50
N GLN A 194 -7.69 8.51 11.39
CA GLN A 194 -8.24 8.77 12.72
C GLN A 194 -7.22 9.00 13.80
N ILE A 195 -5.94 8.71 13.57
CA ILE A 195 -4.98 9.21 14.55
C ILE A 195 -5.08 10.74 14.56
N ARG A 196 -5.63 11.43 13.56
CA ARG A 196 -5.87 12.87 13.62
C ARG A 196 -6.92 13.34 14.66
N ASP A 197 -8.09 12.72 14.77
CA ASP A 197 -9.11 13.17 15.74
C ASP A 197 -8.70 12.76 17.16
N ALA A 198 -8.19 11.54 17.32
CA ALA A 198 -7.53 11.11 18.56
C ALA A 198 -6.30 11.96 18.87
N TYR A 199 -5.54 12.40 17.86
CA TYR A 199 -4.41 13.33 17.99
C TYR A 199 -4.87 14.69 18.48
N LEU A 200 -5.95 15.24 17.93
CA LEU A 200 -6.46 16.53 18.38
C LEU A 200 -6.88 16.44 19.84
N THR A 201 -7.66 15.42 20.22
CA THR A 201 -8.03 15.19 21.63
C THR A 201 -6.82 14.93 22.53
N VAL A 202 -5.85 14.12 22.09
CA VAL A 202 -4.66 13.81 22.89
C VAL A 202 -3.72 15.00 23.01
N THR A 203 -3.57 15.80 21.95
CA THR A 203 -2.76 17.02 21.97
C THR A 203 -3.40 18.06 22.89
N GLU A 204 -4.73 18.19 22.86
CA GLU A 204 -5.47 19.08 23.77
C GLU A 204 -5.36 18.64 25.23
N ASP A 205 -5.60 17.36 25.52
CA ASP A 205 -5.67 16.84 26.90
C ASP A 205 -4.29 16.62 27.54
N PHE A 206 -3.27 16.25 26.74
CA PHE A 206 -1.99 15.76 27.24
C PHE A 206 -0.77 16.47 26.63
N GLY A 207 -0.99 17.43 25.74
CA GLY A 207 0.04 18.28 25.18
C GLY A 207 0.75 17.73 23.92
N PRO A 208 1.63 18.55 23.32
CA PRO A 208 2.19 18.30 21.99
C PRO A 208 3.07 17.05 21.87
N GLU A 209 3.68 16.56 22.96
CA GLU A 209 4.56 15.37 22.91
C GLU A 209 3.76 14.07 22.72
N ALA A 210 2.62 13.94 23.40
CA ALA A 210 1.70 12.82 23.23
C ALA A 210 1.02 12.86 21.84
N GLY A 211 0.69 14.08 21.38
CA GLY A 211 0.29 14.34 20.01
C GLY A 211 1.34 13.90 19.00
N ALA A 212 2.60 14.32 19.16
CA ALA A 212 3.68 13.98 18.23
C ALA A 212 3.87 12.46 18.08
N TRP A 213 3.69 11.67 19.14
CA TRP A 213 3.70 10.21 19.02
C TRP A 213 2.56 9.69 18.13
N LEU A 214 1.35 10.23 18.29
CA LEU A 214 0.22 9.90 17.44
C LEU A 214 0.47 10.33 15.97
N GLU A 215 1.11 11.47 15.72
CA GLU A 215 1.52 11.84 14.35
C GLU A 215 2.46 10.82 13.71
N THR A 216 3.29 10.11 14.47
CA THR A 216 4.13 9.05 13.90
C THR A 216 3.31 7.88 13.34
N LEU A 217 2.07 7.71 13.80
CA LEU A 217 1.13 6.70 13.31
C LEU A 217 0.40 7.14 12.02
N THR A 218 0.14 8.45 11.85
CA THR A 218 -0.53 9.03 10.66
C THR A 218 0.43 9.56 9.61
N GLY A 219 1.69 9.78 9.97
CA GLY A 219 2.66 10.50 9.16
C GLY A 219 4.06 9.98 9.42
N SER A 220 4.43 8.89 8.75
CA SER A 220 5.81 8.41 8.77
C SER A 220 6.30 8.19 7.34
N GLY A 221 6.56 9.31 6.68
CA GLY A 221 7.49 9.35 5.56
C GLY A 221 8.56 10.32 5.93
N ILE A 222 9.66 9.86 6.51
CA ILE A 222 10.90 10.58 6.34
C ILE A 222 11.11 10.57 4.81
N PRO A 223 10.98 11.71 4.10
CA PRO A 223 10.81 11.74 2.64
C PRO A 223 11.98 11.13 1.85
N SER A 224 13.07 10.77 2.54
CA SER A 224 14.27 10.15 2.02
C SER A 224 14.32 8.64 2.18
N ILE A 225 13.34 7.98 2.82
CA ILE A 225 13.33 6.52 2.94
C ILE A 225 12.18 5.94 2.12
N PRO A 226 12.48 4.95 1.26
CA PRO A 226 11.43 4.24 0.55
C PRO A 226 10.58 3.46 1.55
N ALA A 227 9.31 3.83 1.62
CA ALA A 227 8.30 3.00 2.26
C ALA A 227 7.53 2.28 1.16
N LEU A 228 7.37 0.96 1.29
CA LEU A 228 6.41 0.22 0.48
C LEU A 228 5.10 0.30 1.22
N ARG A 229 4.32 1.32 0.88
CA ARG A 229 3.04 1.51 1.51
C ARG A 229 1.96 0.85 0.67
N LEU A 230 1.15 0.04 1.32
CA LEU A 230 -0.22 -0.09 0.87
C LEU A 230 -0.86 1.26 1.27
N THR A 231 -1.47 2.01 0.36
CA THR A 231 -1.71 3.44 0.62
C THR A 231 -2.99 3.94 -0.02
N GLU A 232 -3.80 4.51 0.85
CA GLU A 232 -4.98 5.31 0.62
C GLU A 232 -6.31 4.55 0.43
N ALA A 233 -6.45 3.58 -0.49
CA ALA A 233 -7.78 3.01 -0.78
C ALA A 233 -7.76 1.74 -1.66
N SER A 234 -8.90 1.29 -2.17
CA SER A 234 -9.03 0.27 -3.24
C SER A 234 -10.43 0.35 -3.86
N ASN A 235 -10.67 -0.25 -5.02
CA ASN A 235 -12.03 -0.66 -5.42
C ASN A 235 -12.10 -2.14 -5.81
N THR A 236 -13.30 -2.70 -5.68
CA THR A 236 -13.68 -3.97 -6.29
C THR A 236 -15.17 -4.00 -6.55
N TRP A 237 -15.58 -4.71 -7.60
CA TRP A 237 -16.98 -5.05 -7.82
C TRP A 237 -17.10 -6.38 -8.57
N VAL A 238 -18.24 -7.02 -8.35
CA VAL A 238 -18.64 -8.28 -8.98
C VAL A 238 -20.05 -8.15 -9.52
N VAL A 239 -20.30 -8.73 -10.68
CA VAL A 239 -21.58 -8.66 -11.39
C VAL A 239 -22.07 -10.07 -11.67
N ALA A 240 -23.33 -10.34 -11.34
CA ALA A 240 -23.96 -11.64 -11.51
C ALA A 240 -24.20 -11.97 -13.01
N PRO A 241 -24.30 -13.27 -13.36
CA PRO A 241 -24.57 -13.73 -14.74
C PRO A 241 -25.72 -13.02 -15.44
N GLU A 242 -26.83 -12.76 -14.75
CA GLU A 242 -28.04 -12.15 -15.32
C GLU A 242 -27.84 -10.69 -15.75
N ARG A 243 -26.78 -10.06 -15.24
CA ARG A 243 -26.35 -8.70 -15.59
C ARG A 243 -25.10 -8.70 -16.45
N SER A 244 -24.65 -9.83 -16.97
CA SER A 244 -23.47 -9.92 -17.83
C SER A 244 -23.85 -10.30 -19.26
N GLN A 245 -23.19 -9.69 -20.25
CA GLN A 245 -23.43 -9.97 -21.66
C GLN A 245 -23.07 -11.42 -22.02
N SER A 246 -22.05 -11.98 -21.38
CA SER A 246 -21.62 -13.37 -21.59
C SER A 246 -22.53 -14.39 -20.90
N GLY A 247 -23.39 -13.94 -19.96
CA GLY A 247 -24.14 -14.84 -19.10
C GLY A 247 -23.28 -15.54 -18.05
N ALA A 248 -22.07 -15.05 -17.77
CA ALA A 248 -21.19 -15.50 -16.70
C ALA A 248 -20.84 -14.34 -15.76
N ALA A 249 -20.43 -14.64 -14.53
CA ALA A 249 -20.10 -13.62 -13.55
C ALA A 249 -18.86 -12.80 -13.98
N LEU A 250 -18.87 -11.49 -13.71
CA LEU A 250 -17.73 -10.59 -13.92
C LEU A 250 -17.10 -10.22 -12.58
N HIS A 251 -15.79 -10.02 -12.56
CA HIS A 251 -15.04 -9.56 -11.38
C HIS A 251 -13.97 -8.55 -11.79
N ALA A 252 -13.99 -7.37 -11.17
CA ALA A 252 -12.95 -6.36 -11.32
C ALA A 252 -12.42 -5.88 -9.98
N SER A 253 -11.12 -5.58 -9.93
CA SER A 253 -10.50 -4.96 -8.76
C SER A 253 -9.25 -4.16 -9.14
N ASP A 254 -9.05 -3.06 -8.42
CA ASP A 254 -7.91 -2.15 -8.55
C ASP A 254 -7.49 -1.62 -7.16
N PRO A 255 -6.63 -2.35 -6.41
CA PRO A 255 -6.15 -1.86 -5.12
C PRO A 255 -5.35 -0.57 -5.30
N HIS A 256 -5.61 0.45 -4.48
CA HIS A 256 -4.93 1.73 -4.58
C HIS A 256 -3.78 1.79 -3.58
N LEU A 257 -2.55 1.93 -4.10
CA LEU A 257 -1.31 1.98 -3.32
C LEU A 257 -0.34 3.00 -3.93
N GLU A 258 0.78 3.21 -3.25
CA GLU A 258 1.87 4.03 -3.74
C GLU A 258 2.44 3.40 -5.01
N PHE A 259 2.44 4.19 -6.07
CA PHE A 259 2.89 3.80 -7.41
C PHE A 259 3.94 4.75 -7.98
N ASP A 260 4.32 5.76 -7.19
CA ASP A 260 5.34 6.75 -7.55
C ASP A 260 6.73 6.34 -7.03
N THR A 261 6.85 5.15 -6.46
CA THR A 261 8.10 4.53 -6.03
C THR A 261 8.26 3.17 -6.71
N ALA A 262 9.45 2.92 -7.27
CA ALA A 262 9.77 1.65 -7.92
C ALA A 262 10.66 0.77 -7.04
N PRO A 263 10.48 -0.57 -7.04
CA PRO A 263 9.38 -1.31 -7.68
C PRO A 263 8.05 -1.17 -6.96
N GLY A 264 6.94 -1.36 -7.68
CA GLY A 264 5.60 -1.44 -7.08
C GLY A 264 5.45 -2.68 -6.19
N LEU A 265 4.43 -2.74 -5.34
CA LEU A 265 4.27 -3.85 -4.38
C LEU A 265 4.07 -5.20 -5.06
N TRP A 266 3.14 -5.27 -6.01
CA TRP A 266 2.66 -6.53 -6.57
C TRP A 266 3.68 -7.22 -7.46
N TYR A 267 3.68 -8.55 -7.42
CA TYR A 267 4.36 -9.43 -8.36
C TYR A 267 3.34 -10.40 -8.94
N ALA A 268 3.11 -10.38 -10.25
CA ALA A 268 2.17 -11.29 -10.89
C ALA A 268 2.81 -12.67 -11.06
N ALA A 269 2.06 -13.76 -10.81
CA ALA A 269 2.53 -15.13 -11.01
C ALA A 269 1.35 -16.10 -11.19
N GLY A 270 1.60 -17.20 -11.93
CA GLY A 270 0.78 -18.40 -11.91
C GLY A 270 1.52 -19.55 -11.21
N LEU A 271 0.84 -20.23 -10.29
CA LEU A 271 1.36 -21.34 -9.48
C LEU A 271 0.55 -22.60 -9.83
N HIS A 272 1.20 -23.59 -10.42
CA HIS A 272 0.56 -24.80 -10.91
C HIS A 272 1.33 -26.02 -10.42
N SER A 273 0.65 -26.89 -9.67
CA SER A 273 1.16 -28.15 -9.17
C SER A 273 0.26 -29.30 -9.61
N ASP A 274 0.81 -30.51 -9.68
CA ASP A 274 0.00 -31.73 -9.85
C ASP A 274 -0.72 -32.14 -8.53
N GLU A 275 -0.45 -31.46 -7.41
CA GLU A 275 -1.03 -31.71 -6.09
C GLU A 275 -2.32 -30.92 -5.86
N THR A 276 -2.22 -29.62 -5.56
CA THR A 276 -3.39 -28.81 -5.19
C THR A 276 -3.37 -27.36 -5.65
N LEU A 277 -2.18 -26.74 -5.81
CA LEU A 277 -2.08 -25.38 -6.30
C LEU A 277 -2.37 -25.33 -7.80
N ASP A 278 -3.34 -24.53 -8.18
CA ASP A 278 -3.60 -24.10 -9.55
C ASP A 278 -4.19 -22.70 -9.43
N VAL A 279 -3.38 -21.65 -9.56
CA VAL A 279 -3.81 -20.27 -9.25
C VAL A 279 -3.00 -19.25 -10.03
N VAL A 280 -3.64 -18.18 -10.49
CA VAL A 280 -2.98 -17.04 -11.14
C VAL A 280 -3.45 -15.71 -10.56
N GLY A 281 -2.54 -14.77 -10.38
CA GLY A 281 -2.87 -13.44 -9.87
C GLY A 281 -1.64 -12.67 -9.43
N VAL A 282 -1.80 -11.85 -8.39
CA VAL A 282 -0.71 -11.10 -7.77
C VAL A 282 -0.35 -11.67 -6.40
N THR A 283 0.95 -11.77 -6.14
CA THR A 283 1.54 -12.06 -4.83
C THR A 283 2.12 -10.76 -4.23
N ALA A 284 2.40 -10.80 -2.93
CA ALA A 284 3.25 -9.82 -2.26
C ALA A 284 4.61 -10.46 -1.95
N PRO A 285 5.73 -9.98 -2.54
CA PRO A 285 7.06 -10.53 -2.28
C PRO A 285 7.39 -10.60 -0.78
N GLY A 286 7.63 -11.81 -0.28
CA GLY A 286 7.76 -12.08 1.15
C GLY A 286 6.66 -12.98 1.71
N LEU A 287 5.53 -13.14 1.01
CA LEU A 287 4.41 -14.01 1.39
C LEU A 287 4.22 -15.14 0.35
N PRO A 288 3.94 -16.39 0.78
CA PRO A 288 3.96 -17.58 -0.10
C PRO A 288 2.57 -17.94 -0.67
N PHE A 289 1.81 -16.97 -1.19
CA PHE A 289 0.49 -17.21 -1.81
C PHE A 289 0.09 -16.07 -2.75
N VAL A 290 -0.88 -16.35 -3.63
CA VAL A 290 -1.56 -15.34 -4.46
C VAL A 290 -2.59 -14.61 -3.60
N ALA A 291 -2.43 -13.30 -3.47
CA ALA A 291 -3.25 -12.44 -2.62
C ALA A 291 -4.58 -12.04 -3.28
N MET A 292 -4.57 -11.84 -4.60
CA MET A 292 -5.76 -11.55 -5.42
C MET A 292 -5.59 -12.20 -6.79
N GLY A 293 -6.65 -12.78 -7.34
CA GLY A 293 -6.59 -13.55 -8.59
C GLY A 293 -7.70 -14.57 -8.69
N HIS A 294 -7.44 -15.68 -9.40
CA HIS A 294 -8.37 -16.79 -9.52
C HIS A 294 -7.64 -18.14 -9.61
N ASN A 295 -8.33 -19.21 -9.22
CA ASN A 295 -7.83 -20.59 -9.26
C ASN A 295 -8.59 -21.49 -10.28
N GLY A 296 -9.16 -20.84 -11.30
CA GLY A 296 -9.97 -21.50 -12.34
C GLY A 296 -11.36 -21.96 -11.88
N ARG A 297 -11.68 -21.80 -10.59
CA ARG A 297 -12.99 -22.15 -9.99
C ARG A 297 -13.62 -20.96 -9.29
N ILE A 298 -12.85 -20.26 -8.46
CA ILE A 298 -13.23 -19.03 -7.78
C ILE A 298 -12.22 -17.91 -8.07
N ALA A 299 -12.65 -16.67 -7.89
CA ALA A 299 -11.86 -15.46 -8.03
C ALA A 299 -12.10 -14.55 -6.83
N TRP A 300 -11.03 -13.91 -6.36
CA TRP A 300 -11.08 -13.07 -5.18
C TRP A 300 -10.19 -11.84 -5.32
N ALA A 301 -10.64 -10.77 -4.69
CA ALA A 301 -9.85 -9.59 -4.42
C ALA A 301 -10.19 -9.07 -3.03
N PHE A 302 -9.46 -8.06 -2.57
CA PHE A 302 -9.82 -7.38 -1.34
C PHE A 302 -9.61 -5.88 -1.41
N THR A 303 -10.39 -5.17 -0.61
CA THR A 303 -10.20 -3.76 -0.27
C THR A 303 -10.01 -3.66 1.24
N VAL A 304 -9.44 -2.56 1.73
CA VAL A 304 -9.34 -2.35 3.18
C VAL A 304 -10.72 -2.13 3.82
N ALA A 305 -10.90 -2.72 5.00
CA ALA A 305 -12.02 -2.46 5.91
C ALA A 305 -11.54 -1.52 7.03
N PRO A 306 -11.86 -0.21 6.98
CA PRO A 306 -11.33 0.80 7.91
C PRO A 306 -12.09 0.82 9.25
N VAL A 307 -12.24 -0.35 9.88
CA VAL A 307 -12.95 -0.57 11.15
C VAL A 307 -12.03 -0.30 12.35
N ASP A 308 -12.59 0.23 13.43
CA ASP A 308 -11.86 0.52 14.67
C ASP A 308 -11.45 -0.74 15.44
N LEU A 309 -10.14 -0.98 15.45
CA LEU A 309 -9.50 -2.12 16.11
C LEU A 309 -8.52 -1.70 17.22
N PHE A 310 -8.56 -0.45 17.68
CA PHE A 310 -7.73 0.01 18.78
C PHE A 310 -8.54 0.70 19.87
N GLU A 311 -7.96 0.75 21.06
CA GLU A 311 -8.44 1.59 22.17
C GLU A 311 -7.23 2.30 22.78
N LEU A 312 -7.46 3.55 23.17
CA LEU A 312 -6.46 4.37 23.85
C LEU A 312 -6.96 4.64 25.25
N TYR A 313 -6.29 4.07 26.25
CA TYR A 313 -6.69 4.20 27.65
C TYR A 313 -5.81 5.20 28.40
N ARG A 314 -6.42 6.05 29.21
CA ARG A 314 -5.76 6.83 30.26
C ARG A 314 -5.73 5.99 31.54
N LEU A 315 -4.56 5.83 32.14
CA LEU A 315 -4.37 5.02 33.35
C LEU A 315 -3.48 5.78 34.34
N GLU A 316 -3.86 5.77 35.62
CA GLU A 316 -3.07 6.38 36.69
C GLU A 316 -1.81 5.56 36.97
N ARG A 317 -0.68 6.24 37.18
CA ARG A 317 0.57 5.64 37.63
C ARG A 317 0.66 5.72 39.15
N ASP A 318 1.10 4.63 39.77
CA ASP A 318 1.30 4.59 41.22
C ASP A 318 2.37 5.63 41.63
N PRO A 319 2.03 6.63 42.45
CA PRO A 319 2.97 7.69 42.84
C PRO A 319 4.11 7.18 43.73
N ASP A 320 3.90 6.07 44.45
CA ASP A 320 4.89 5.45 45.33
C ASP A 320 5.70 4.36 44.60
N ARG A 321 5.13 3.76 43.54
CA ARG A 321 5.75 2.71 42.73
C ARG A 321 5.51 2.89 41.23
N PRO A 322 6.27 3.77 40.56
CA PRO A 322 6.02 4.16 39.16
C PRO A 322 6.13 3.01 38.14
N GLU A 323 6.60 1.84 38.57
CA GLU A 323 6.55 0.59 37.80
C GLU A 323 5.15 -0.03 37.71
N ARG A 324 4.12 0.60 38.31
CA ARG A 324 2.73 0.12 38.31
C ARG A 324 1.76 1.16 37.79
N ILE A 325 0.69 0.68 37.15
CA ILE A 325 -0.45 1.51 36.73
C ILE A 325 -1.77 0.89 37.20
N LEU A 326 -2.77 1.72 37.48
CA LEU A 326 -4.06 1.27 37.99
C LEU A 326 -4.96 0.83 36.84
N GLY A 327 -5.05 -0.48 36.61
CA GLY A 327 -5.95 -1.08 35.65
C GLY A 327 -7.34 -1.41 36.23
N PRO A 328 -8.22 -2.03 35.43
CA PRO A 328 -9.61 -2.30 35.80
C PRO A 328 -9.74 -3.29 36.97
N ASP A 329 -8.77 -4.18 37.12
CA ASP A 329 -8.71 -5.19 38.19
C ASP A 329 -7.68 -4.84 39.29
N GLY A 330 -7.19 -3.60 39.32
CA GLY A 330 -6.17 -3.11 40.25
C GLY A 330 -4.81 -2.86 39.61
N TRP A 331 -3.76 -2.82 40.42
CA TRP A 331 -2.40 -2.46 39.97
C TRP A 331 -1.80 -3.49 39.01
N ILE A 332 -1.37 -3.03 37.84
CA ILE A 332 -0.67 -3.79 36.80
C ILE A 332 0.80 -3.39 36.82
N GLU A 333 1.70 -4.37 36.92
CA GLU A 333 3.15 -4.14 36.78
C GLU A 333 3.51 -3.88 35.31
N LEU A 334 4.30 -2.84 35.08
CA LEU A 334 4.83 -2.49 33.77
C LEU A 334 5.90 -3.50 33.36
N ILE A 335 5.78 -3.96 32.12
CA ILE A 335 6.80 -4.79 31.47
C ILE A 335 7.77 -3.86 30.77
N GLU A 336 8.94 -3.64 31.37
CA GLU A 336 10.02 -2.88 30.73
C GLU A 336 10.81 -3.77 29.75
N ARG A 337 11.12 -3.18 28.59
CA ARG A 337 11.96 -3.79 27.56
C ARG A 337 12.96 -2.76 27.08
N ARG A 338 14.24 -3.05 27.32
CA ARG A 338 15.33 -2.25 26.78
C ARG A 338 15.80 -2.87 25.47
N GLU A 339 15.65 -2.13 24.39
CA GLU A 339 16.13 -2.51 23.06
C GLU A 339 17.35 -1.68 22.67
N HIS A 340 18.19 -2.26 21.81
CA HIS A 340 19.37 -1.61 21.25
C HIS A 340 19.19 -1.52 19.73
N ILE A 341 19.04 -0.30 19.21
CA ILE A 341 18.80 -0.03 17.79
C ILE A 341 20.11 0.38 17.15
N ALA A 342 20.61 -0.45 16.22
CA ALA A 342 21.80 -0.13 15.45
C ALA A 342 21.51 1.01 14.47
N VAL A 343 22.41 2.00 14.39
CA VAL A 343 22.26 3.17 13.50
C VAL A 343 23.49 3.28 12.62
N GLY A 344 23.29 3.19 11.31
CA GLY A 344 24.34 3.35 10.30
C GLY A 344 25.11 4.66 10.49
N GLY A 345 26.44 4.56 10.50
CA GLY A 345 27.33 5.70 10.75
C GLY A 345 27.56 6.03 12.24
N GLN A 346 27.03 5.22 13.16
CA GLN A 346 27.29 5.33 14.60
C GLN A 346 27.90 4.03 15.14
N ASP A 347 28.87 4.15 16.06
CA ASP A 347 29.56 3.00 16.66
C ASP A 347 28.76 2.35 17.79
N GLU A 348 27.91 3.12 18.47
CA GLU A 348 27.08 2.66 19.58
C GLU A 348 25.61 2.59 19.15
N ALA A 349 24.93 1.49 19.50
CA ALA A 349 23.50 1.35 19.29
C ALA A 349 22.72 2.26 20.25
N LEU A 350 21.64 2.88 19.76
CA LEU A 350 20.71 3.64 20.59
C LEU A 350 19.99 2.69 21.55
N ALA A 351 20.14 2.93 22.85
CA ALA A 351 19.35 2.24 23.85
C ALA A 351 17.97 2.93 23.98
N GLN A 352 16.91 2.20 23.66
CA GLN A 352 15.53 2.66 23.79
C GLN A 352 14.79 1.75 24.77
N THR A 353 14.07 2.34 25.73
CA THR A 353 13.20 1.57 26.62
C THR A 353 11.75 1.71 26.15
N TYR A 354 11.08 0.56 26.06
CA TYR A 354 9.64 0.46 25.83
C TYR A 354 8.98 -0.12 27.06
N ARG A 355 7.75 0.33 27.32
CA ARG A 355 6.92 -0.19 28.41
C ARG A 355 5.64 -0.77 27.85
N PHE A 356 5.20 -1.87 28.45
CA PHE A 356 4.00 -2.59 28.05
C PHE A 356 3.19 -2.98 29.27
N VAL A 357 1.92 -3.25 29.03
CA VAL A 357 1.05 -4.07 29.87
C VAL A 357 0.59 -5.27 29.05
N PRO A 358 0.01 -6.33 29.65
CA PRO A 358 -0.34 -7.54 28.92
C PRO A 358 -1.17 -7.32 27.64
N PHE A 359 -2.03 -6.31 27.63
CA PHE A 359 -2.92 -6.02 26.49
C PHE A 359 -2.44 -4.88 25.58
N GLY A 360 -1.34 -4.17 25.88
CA GLY A 360 -1.04 -2.95 25.14
C GLY A 360 0.33 -2.33 25.35
N LYS A 361 0.64 -1.37 24.48
CA LYS A 361 1.86 -0.55 24.53
C LYS A 361 1.60 0.68 25.39
N VAL A 362 2.48 0.96 26.33
CA VAL A 362 2.43 2.16 27.17
C VAL A 362 3.07 3.33 26.42
N ILE A 363 2.42 4.48 26.49
CA ILE A 363 2.87 5.77 25.96
C ILE A 363 3.02 6.68 27.19
N GLU A 364 4.23 7.15 27.40
CA GLU A 364 4.53 8.06 28.51
C GLU A 364 3.90 9.42 28.24
N THR A 365 3.13 9.93 29.21
CA THR A 365 2.53 11.27 29.13
C THR A 365 2.95 12.14 30.31
N SER A 366 2.85 11.65 31.55
CA SER A 366 3.28 12.38 32.73
C SER A 366 3.84 11.46 33.83
N PRO A 367 4.39 12.01 34.93
CA PRO A 367 4.78 11.20 36.08
C PRO A 367 3.61 10.50 36.81
N SER A 368 2.39 11.03 36.71
CA SER A 368 1.21 10.52 37.43
C SER A 368 0.25 9.71 36.56
N GLU A 369 0.39 9.76 35.24
CA GLU A 369 -0.52 9.10 34.30
C GLU A 369 0.23 8.60 33.07
N VAL A 370 -0.33 7.59 32.43
CA VAL A 370 0.12 7.08 31.14
C VAL A 370 -1.06 6.90 30.19
N LEU A 371 -0.74 6.82 28.90
CA LEU A 371 -1.65 6.27 27.91
C LEU A 371 -1.28 4.82 27.59
N VAL A 372 -2.25 3.96 27.29
CA VAL A 372 -2.01 2.61 26.78
C VAL A 372 -2.77 2.40 25.48
N LEU A 373 -2.03 2.10 24.41
CA LEU A 373 -2.59 1.64 23.14
C LEU A 373 -2.85 0.13 23.22
N ARG A 374 -4.13 -0.23 23.22
CA ARG A 374 -4.60 -1.60 22.99
C ARG A 374 -4.95 -1.75 21.51
N TRP A 375 -4.51 -2.84 20.88
CA TRP A 375 -4.80 -3.13 19.47
C TRP A 375 -5.13 -4.61 19.32
N ALA A 376 -6.17 -4.92 18.53
CA ALA A 376 -6.57 -6.30 18.24
C ALA A 376 -5.40 -7.18 17.74
N GLY A 377 -4.47 -6.62 16.97
CA GLY A 377 -3.30 -7.35 16.50
C GLY A 377 -2.33 -7.76 17.59
N PHE A 378 -2.33 -7.14 18.78
CA PHE A 378 -1.55 -7.64 19.92
C PHE A 378 -2.17 -8.87 20.57
N GLU A 379 -3.46 -9.12 20.37
CA GLU A 379 -4.22 -10.20 21.03
C GLU A 379 -4.50 -11.39 20.08
N LEU A 380 -4.52 -11.16 18.77
CA LEU A 380 -4.86 -12.18 17.78
C LEU A 380 -3.62 -12.90 17.23
N PRO A 381 -3.67 -14.22 17.05
CA PRO A 381 -2.57 -14.98 16.45
C PRO A 381 -2.39 -14.61 14.98
N ILE A 382 -1.14 -14.65 14.50
CA ILE A 382 -0.81 -14.38 13.10
C ILE A 382 -0.89 -15.62 12.19
N ALA A 383 -0.87 -16.83 12.77
CA ALA A 383 -0.92 -18.09 12.01
C ALA A 383 -2.11 -18.18 11.02
N PRO A 384 -3.35 -17.78 11.39
CA PRO A 384 -4.50 -17.82 10.48
C PRO A 384 -4.29 -17.03 9.18
N LEU A 385 -3.58 -15.91 9.21
CA LEU A 385 -3.34 -15.10 8.01
C LEU A 385 -2.63 -15.90 6.91
N ILE A 386 -1.56 -16.64 7.26
CA ILE A 386 -0.82 -17.43 6.28
C ILE A 386 -1.58 -18.70 5.90
N GLN A 387 -2.12 -19.40 6.88
CA GLN A 387 -2.85 -20.65 6.67
C GLN A 387 -4.06 -20.43 5.76
N HIS A 388 -4.87 -19.42 6.05
CA HIS A 388 -6.05 -19.11 5.27
C HIS A 388 -5.73 -18.40 3.95
N GLY A 389 -4.62 -17.65 3.88
CA GLY A 389 -4.10 -17.13 2.61
C GLY A 389 -3.80 -18.26 1.61
N ILE A 390 -3.14 -19.33 2.06
CA ILE A 390 -2.91 -20.54 1.24
C ILE A 390 -4.24 -21.28 0.98
N ALA A 391 -5.13 -21.39 1.98
CA ALA A 391 -6.40 -22.09 1.82
C ALA A 391 -7.29 -21.44 0.75
N ILE A 392 -7.35 -20.10 0.66
CA ILE A 392 -8.09 -19.38 -0.39
C ILE A 392 -7.59 -19.77 -1.78
N ASN A 393 -6.28 -19.96 -1.97
CA ASN A 393 -5.72 -20.33 -3.27
C ASN A 393 -6.24 -21.69 -3.76
N ARG A 394 -6.68 -22.55 -2.84
CA ARG A 394 -7.20 -23.89 -3.12
C ARG A 394 -8.73 -23.97 -3.05
N ALA A 395 -9.40 -23.03 -2.36
CA ALA A 395 -10.84 -23.06 -2.09
C ALA A 395 -11.70 -23.22 -3.34
N GLU A 396 -12.68 -24.13 -3.30
CA GLU A 396 -13.50 -24.57 -4.43
C GLU A 396 -14.81 -23.80 -4.61
N ASP A 397 -15.33 -23.24 -3.53
CA ASP A 397 -16.65 -22.62 -3.47
C ASP A 397 -16.69 -21.50 -2.42
N PHE A 398 -17.85 -20.84 -2.30
CA PHE A 398 -18.04 -19.72 -1.40
C PHE A 398 -17.94 -20.13 0.07
N ASP A 399 -18.32 -21.34 0.46
CA ASP A 399 -18.29 -21.78 1.86
C ASP A 399 -16.86 -22.01 2.35
N GLN A 400 -16.02 -22.66 1.53
CA GLN A 400 -14.60 -22.79 1.77
C GLN A 400 -13.92 -21.42 1.78
N PHE A 401 -14.25 -20.56 0.81
CA PHE A 401 -13.74 -19.20 0.74
C PHE A 401 -14.10 -18.39 1.98
N ARG A 402 -15.37 -18.37 2.39
CA ARG A 402 -15.87 -17.63 3.55
C ARG A 402 -15.24 -18.10 4.84
N THR A 403 -15.01 -19.41 4.97
CA THR A 403 -14.35 -19.97 6.16
C THR A 403 -12.92 -19.43 6.28
N ALA A 404 -12.16 -19.42 5.17
CA ALA A 404 -10.78 -18.94 5.16
C ALA A 404 -10.70 -17.40 5.24
N ALA A 405 -11.36 -16.70 4.32
CA ALA A 405 -11.40 -15.23 4.24
C ALA A 405 -11.99 -14.60 5.51
N GLY A 406 -12.93 -15.29 6.16
CA GLY A 406 -13.59 -14.86 7.38
C GLY A 406 -12.71 -14.93 8.62
N ASP A 407 -11.50 -15.51 8.61
CA ASP A 407 -10.63 -15.64 9.79
C ASP A 407 -9.15 -15.31 9.51
N MET A 408 -8.85 -14.05 9.16
CA MET A 408 -7.48 -13.62 8.80
C MET A 408 -6.69 -13.00 9.96
N GLY A 409 -6.97 -13.40 11.21
CA GLY A 409 -6.39 -12.78 12.40
C GLY A 409 -6.76 -11.29 12.49
N ALA A 410 -5.74 -10.41 12.59
CA ALA A 410 -5.93 -8.96 12.66
C ALA A 410 -6.01 -8.24 11.31
N LEU A 411 -5.96 -8.97 10.18
CA LEU A 411 -6.11 -8.36 8.86
C LEU A 411 -7.56 -7.90 8.66
N SER A 412 -7.76 -6.58 8.63
CA SER A 412 -9.07 -5.95 8.43
C SER A 412 -9.29 -5.57 6.97
N VAL A 413 -9.86 -6.49 6.20
CA VAL A 413 -10.17 -6.28 4.77
C VAL A 413 -11.58 -6.78 4.43
N ASN A 414 -12.10 -6.24 3.35
CA ASN A 414 -13.33 -6.68 2.70
C ASN A 414 -12.94 -7.51 1.49
N TRP A 415 -13.39 -8.76 1.42
CA TRP A 415 -13.13 -9.66 0.29
C TRP A 415 -14.31 -9.68 -0.66
N SER A 416 -14.04 -9.55 -1.96
CA SER A 416 -15.00 -9.83 -3.03
C SER A 416 -14.77 -11.24 -3.58
N TYR A 417 -15.84 -11.86 -4.05
CA TYR A 417 -15.86 -13.22 -4.55
C TYR A 417 -16.68 -13.32 -5.83
N SER A 418 -16.21 -14.13 -6.77
CA SER A 418 -17.05 -14.69 -7.83
C SER A 418 -16.58 -16.10 -8.19
N ASP A 419 -17.44 -16.90 -8.81
CA ASP A 419 -17.06 -18.23 -9.26
C ASP A 419 -17.62 -18.63 -10.62
N LYS A 420 -17.09 -19.73 -11.14
CA LYS A 420 -17.47 -20.33 -12.41
C LYS A 420 -18.92 -20.85 -12.44
N ALA A 421 -19.52 -21.09 -11.28
CA ALA A 421 -20.93 -21.49 -11.17
C ALA A 421 -21.89 -20.29 -11.27
N GLY A 422 -21.35 -19.06 -11.29
CA GLY A 422 -22.10 -17.83 -11.44
C GLY A 422 -22.45 -17.15 -10.12
N HIS A 423 -21.90 -17.62 -9.00
CA HIS A 423 -22.13 -16.96 -7.72
C HIS A 423 -21.26 -15.71 -7.58
N ILE A 424 -21.81 -14.69 -6.92
CA ILE A 424 -21.08 -13.49 -6.50
C ILE A 424 -21.23 -13.28 -5.01
N GLY A 425 -20.14 -12.91 -4.34
CA GLY A 425 -20.10 -12.89 -2.89
C GLY A 425 -19.19 -11.83 -2.29
N TYR A 426 -19.32 -11.72 -0.99
CA TYR A 426 -18.61 -10.76 -0.16
C TYR A 426 -18.37 -11.34 1.24
N VAL A 427 -17.18 -11.13 1.80
CA VAL A 427 -16.82 -11.55 3.17
C VAL A 427 -15.93 -10.49 3.82
N GLN A 428 -16.25 -10.02 5.03
CA GLN A 428 -15.35 -9.15 5.79
C GLN A 428 -14.52 -9.96 6.80
N SER A 429 -13.20 -9.71 6.85
CA SER A 429 -12.25 -10.41 7.72
C SER A 429 -11.92 -9.68 9.02
N THR A 430 -12.59 -8.57 9.30
CA THR A 430 -12.33 -7.74 10.48
C THR A 430 -12.66 -8.46 11.79
N PRO A 431 -11.73 -8.54 12.75
CA PRO A 431 -12.01 -9.05 14.08
C PRO A 431 -12.71 -7.99 14.94
N VAL A 432 -14.04 -7.98 14.94
CA VAL A 432 -14.82 -6.93 15.60
C VAL A 432 -14.78 -7.12 17.13
N PRO A 433 -14.23 -6.15 17.91
CA PRO A 433 -14.17 -6.23 19.37
C PRO A 433 -15.56 -6.16 20.00
N VAL A 434 -15.78 -6.92 21.08
CA VAL A 434 -17.03 -6.90 21.86
C VAL A 434 -16.97 -5.78 22.89
N ARG A 435 -17.63 -4.65 22.61
CA ARG A 435 -17.67 -3.45 23.48
C ARG A 435 -19.00 -3.31 24.20
N GLU A 436 -18.97 -2.77 25.42
CA GLU A 436 -20.17 -2.40 26.21
C GLU A 436 -20.44 -0.88 26.21
N HIS A 437 -19.75 -0.14 25.36
CA HIS A 437 -19.89 1.31 25.18
C HIS A 437 -19.97 1.67 23.70
N GLU A 438 -20.43 2.90 23.42
CA GLU A 438 -20.49 3.48 22.06
C GLU A 438 -19.52 4.67 21.89
N GLU A 439 -18.53 4.77 22.77
CA GLU A 439 -17.48 5.78 22.70
C GLU A 439 -16.31 5.28 21.82
N PHE A 440 -16.24 5.78 20.60
CA PHE A 440 -15.21 5.43 19.61
C PHE A 440 -14.28 6.60 19.35
N PHE A 441 -13.04 6.31 18.96
CA PHE A 441 -12.04 7.33 18.55
C PHE A 441 -11.70 8.36 19.64
N ARG A 442 -11.70 7.93 20.90
CA ARG A 442 -11.43 8.78 22.07
C ARG A 442 -10.43 8.15 23.02
N VAL A 443 -9.90 8.97 23.93
CA VAL A 443 -9.16 8.50 25.09
C VAL A 443 -10.17 8.07 26.16
N LEU A 444 -10.17 6.78 26.50
CA LEU A 444 -11.09 6.18 27.47
C LEU A 444 -10.42 6.07 28.85
N ASP A 445 -11.21 6.00 29.92
CA ASP A 445 -10.70 5.68 31.26
C ASP A 445 -10.35 4.19 31.32
N GLY A 446 -9.06 3.85 31.37
CA GLY A 446 -8.62 2.46 31.37
C GLY A 446 -8.92 1.72 32.68
N ALA A 447 -9.17 2.43 33.78
CA ALA A 447 -9.48 1.82 35.07
C ALA A 447 -10.95 1.42 35.18
N ASP A 448 -11.82 1.93 34.30
CA ASP A 448 -13.24 1.56 34.29
C ASP A 448 -13.46 0.26 33.48
N PRO A 449 -13.98 -0.81 34.10
CA PRO A 449 -14.26 -2.06 33.40
C PRO A 449 -15.23 -1.93 32.22
N GLN A 450 -16.07 -0.89 32.17
CA GLN A 450 -17.04 -0.69 31.07
C GLN A 450 -16.37 -0.43 29.72
N TYR A 451 -15.14 0.13 29.73
CA TYR A 451 -14.37 0.45 28.52
C TYR A 451 -13.44 -0.68 28.08
N GLN A 452 -13.45 -1.82 28.77
CA GLN A 452 -12.60 -2.96 28.39
C GLN A 452 -13.34 -3.88 27.42
N TRP A 453 -12.87 -3.99 26.17
CA TRP A 453 -13.47 -4.98 25.27
C TRP A 453 -13.27 -6.42 25.77
N ARG A 454 -14.28 -7.27 25.51
CA ARG A 454 -14.32 -8.68 25.97
C ARG A 454 -14.11 -9.63 24.80
N GLY A 455 -12.89 -9.61 24.26
CA GLY A 455 -12.53 -10.40 23.08
C GLY A 455 -13.24 -9.91 21.82
N PHE A 456 -13.51 -10.84 20.90
CA PHE A 456 -14.00 -10.53 19.55
C PHE A 456 -15.24 -11.36 19.22
N HIS A 457 -16.12 -10.80 18.39
CA HIS A 457 -17.20 -11.58 17.78
C HIS A 457 -16.62 -12.73 16.94
N PRO A 458 -17.25 -13.91 16.94
CA PRO A 458 -16.73 -15.07 16.22
C PRO A 458 -16.68 -14.82 14.70
N PRO A 459 -15.72 -15.41 13.97
CA PRO A 459 -15.61 -15.26 12.50
C PRO A 459 -16.91 -15.44 11.74
N ALA A 460 -17.74 -16.42 12.13
CA ALA A 460 -19.02 -16.70 11.48
C ALA A 460 -20.05 -15.56 11.57
N ALA A 461 -19.88 -14.65 12.54
CA ALA A 461 -20.77 -13.49 12.72
C ALA A 461 -20.39 -12.29 11.85
N ARG A 462 -19.21 -12.30 11.19
CA ARG A 462 -18.73 -11.16 10.40
C ARG A 462 -19.62 -10.90 9.17
N PRO A 463 -19.71 -9.64 8.68
CA PRO A 463 -20.50 -9.32 7.49
C PRO A 463 -20.14 -10.17 6.28
N PHE A 464 -21.15 -10.75 5.65
CA PHE A 464 -21.01 -11.48 4.39
C PHE A 464 -22.29 -11.35 3.55
N ALA A 465 -22.17 -11.54 2.24
CA ALA A 465 -23.29 -11.64 1.32
C ALA A 465 -22.96 -12.66 0.22
N LEU A 466 -23.98 -13.36 -0.27
CA LEU A 466 -23.91 -14.27 -1.42
C LEU A 466 -25.16 -14.04 -2.27
N ASP A 467 -24.97 -13.83 -3.57
CA ASP A 467 -26.01 -13.65 -4.58
C ASP A 467 -27.12 -12.65 -4.18
N PRO A 468 -26.79 -11.38 -3.90
CA PRO A 468 -27.80 -10.39 -3.56
C PRO A 468 -28.74 -10.15 -4.75
N ALA A 469 -30.01 -9.88 -4.47
CA ALA A 469 -31.05 -9.71 -5.49
C ALA A 469 -30.77 -8.60 -6.52
N GLN A 470 -29.96 -7.60 -6.18
CA GLN A 470 -29.56 -6.53 -7.10
C GLN A 470 -28.59 -6.99 -8.20
N GLY A 471 -27.98 -8.18 -8.07
CA GLY A 471 -27.12 -8.78 -9.09
C GLY A 471 -25.72 -8.17 -9.19
N TRP A 472 -25.27 -7.43 -8.18
CA TRP A 472 -23.89 -6.92 -8.07
C TRP A 472 -23.51 -6.62 -6.63
N LEU A 473 -22.22 -6.67 -6.33
CA LEU A 473 -21.62 -6.18 -5.08
C LEU A 473 -20.46 -5.26 -5.43
N ALA A 474 -20.27 -4.19 -4.68
CA ALA A 474 -19.15 -3.27 -4.86
C ALA A 474 -18.60 -2.81 -3.50
N ASN A 475 -17.30 -2.59 -3.44
CA ASN A 475 -16.65 -1.98 -2.29
C ASN A 475 -15.56 -0.99 -2.72
N ALA A 476 -15.59 0.20 -2.15
CA ALA A 476 -14.55 1.22 -2.29
C ALA A 476 -14.09 1.74 -0.91
N ASN A 477 -13.88 0.81 0.03
CA ASN A 477 -13.60 1.03 1.46
C ASN A 477 -14.79 1.63 2.24
N ASN A 478 -16.00 1.46 1.73
CA ASN A 478 -17.25 1.84 2.39
C ASN A 478 -17.65 0.84 3.49
N LEU A 479 -18.62 1.24 4.31
CA LEU A 479 -19.22 0.38 5.32
C LEU A 479 -19.86 -0.83 4.64
N ALA A 480 -19.47 -2.01 5.12
CA ALA A 480 -19.88 -3.31 4.58
C ALA A 480 -21.30 -3.74 5.00
N ALA A 481 -21.80 -3.15 6.08
CA ALA A 481 -23.02 -3.59 6.73
C ALA A 481 -24.12 -2.53 6.65
N GLY A 482 -25.37 -2.99 6.55
CA GLY A 482 -26.54 -2.12 6.57
C GLY A 482 -26.84 -1.56 7.96
N PRO A 483 -27.81 -0.63 8.07
CA PRO A 483 -28.19 0.01 9.32
C PRO A 483 -28.73 -0.96 10.38
N ASP A 484 -29.29 -2.10 9.96
CA ASP A 484 -29.86 -3.13 10.85
C ASP A 484 -28.83 -4.16 11.34
N TRP A 485 -27.54 -3.91 11.13
CA TRP A 485 -26.48 -4.83 11.54
C TRP A 485 -26.38 -4.95 13.06
N ALA A 486 -26.11 -6.17 13.55
CA ALA A 486 -26.33 -6.55 14.94
C ALA A 486 -25.42 -5.87 15.98
N TYR A 487 -24.28 -5.32 15.56
CA TYR A 487 -23.32 -4.67 16.44
C TYR A 487 -22.59 -3.52 15.75
N PRO A 488 -22.12 -2.49 16.48
CA PRO A 488 -21.43 -1.36 15.87
C PRO A 488 -20.19 -1.78 15.07
N LEU A 489 -20.04 -1.20 13.88
CA LEU A 489 -18.82 -1.23 13.07
C LEU A 489 -18.27 0.19 12.95
N PRO A 490 -17.81 0.81 14.06
CA PRO A 490 -17.18 2.12 14.00
C PRO A 490 -16.00 2.07 13.03
N GLY A 491 -15.89 3.03 12.13
CA GLY A 491 -14.86 3.03 11.11
C GLY A 491 -14.89 4.30 10.27
N PHE A 492 -13.84 4.55 9.49
CA PHE A 492 -13.78 5.73 8.61
C PHE A 492 -13.99 5.30 7.18
N TYR A 493 -15.25 5.36 6.76
CA TYR A 493 -15.69 4.85 5.48
C TYR A 493 -15.64 5.95 4.41
N TYR A 494 -15.00 5.65 3.29
CA TYR A 494 -14.97 6.55 2.14
C TYR A 494 -16.26 6.38 1.33
N GLN A 495 -17.07 7.45 1.25
CA GLN A 495 -18.38 7.40 0.57
C GLN A 495 -18.36 7.87 -0.89
N ASP A 496 -17.47 8.80 -1.24
CA ASP A 496 -17.45 9.44 -2.57
C ASP A 496 -17.30 8.40 -3.70
N ARG A 497 -16.26 7.56 -3.65
CA ARG A 497 -16.01 6.59 -4.74
C ARG A 497 -17.07 5.50 -4.84
N ILE A 498 -17.59 5.00 -3.71
CA ILE A 498 -18.63 3.96 -3.76
C ILE A 498 -19.91 4.50 -4.36
N ARG A 499 -20.30 5.74 -4.05
CA ARG A 499 -21.51 6.35 -4.61
C ARG A 499 -21.42 6.39 -6.14
N HIS A 500 -20.28 6.79 -6.68
CA HIS A 500 -20.07 6.79 -8.12
C HIS A 500 -20.05 5.38 -8.73
N ALA A 501 -19.43 4.39 -8.06
CA ALA A 501 -19.49 3.00 -8.52
C ALA A 501 -20.94 2.47 -8.59
N VAL A 502 -21.78 2.82 -7.61
CA VAL A 502 -23.20 2.47 -7.61
C VAL A 502 -23.92 3.14 -8.79
N ASP A 503 -23.72 4.44 -9.02
CA ASP A 503 -24.32 5.15 -10.15
C ASP A 503 -23.97 4.45 -11.49
N LEU A 504 -22.73 4.01 -11.67
CA LEU A 504 -22.29 3.26 -12.87
C LEU A 504 -22.92 1.86 -12.95
N LEU A 505 -22.96 1.12 -11.85
CA LEU A 505 -23.55 -0.23 -11.76
C LEU A 505 -25.09 -0.22 -11.88
N GLU A 506 -25.73 0.92 -11.69
CA GLU A 506 -27.17 1.12 -11.91
C GLU A 506 -27.48 1.77 -13.27
N SER A 507 -26.49 2.35 -13.94
CA SER A 507 -26.68 3.08 -15.21
C SER A 507 -27.08 2.22 -16.41
N GLN A 508 -26.87 0.90 -16.33
CA GLN A 508 -27.15 -0.06 -17.39
C GLN A 508 -27.58 -1.41 -16.83
N GLU A 509 -28.34 -2.19 -17.61
CA GLU A 509 -28.87 -3.48 -17.17
C GLU A 509 -27.85 -4.62 -17.28
N VAL A 510 -27.02 -4.58 -18.34
CA VAL A 510 -26.07 -5.63 -18.73
C VAL A 510 -24.69 -5.01 -18.94
N PHE A 511 -23.62 -5.70 -18.52
CA PHE A 511 -22.22 -5.26 -18.61
C PHE A 511 -21.35 -6.28 -19.33
N ASP A 512 -20.20 -5.84 -19.84
CA ASP A 512 -19.13 -6.70 -20.35
C ASP A 512 -17.76 -6.39 -19.69
N GLN A 513 -16.71 -7.09 -20.12
CA GLN A 513 -15.34 -6.87 -19.64
C GLN A 513 -14.81 -5.45 -19.94
N ALA A 514 -15.26 -4.84 -21.05
CA ALA A 514 -14.85 -3.49 -21.43
C ALA A 514 -15.48 -2.44 -20.52
N ASP A 515 -16.72 -2.64 -20.06
CA ASP A 515 -17.36 -1.80 -19.06
C ASP A 515 -16.60 -1.82 -17.72
N MET A 516 -16.17 -3.00 -17.27
CA MET A 516 -15.37 -3.12 -16.05
C MET A 516 -14.06 -2.31 -16.17
N THR A 517 -13.39 -2.42 -17.31
CA THR A 517 -12.16 -1.67 -17.59
C THR A 517 -12.44 -0.16 -17.64
N ARG A 518 -13.55 0.25 -18.27
CA ARG A 518 -13.98 1.65 -18.34
C ARG A 518 -14.24 2.23 -16.95
N PHE A 519 -14.91 1.49 -16.07
CA PHE A 519 -15.18 1.93 -14.69
C PHE A 519 -13.90 2.13 -13.89
N GLN A 520 -12.91 1.23 -14.00
CA GLN A 520 -11.59 1.39 -13.36
C GLN A 520 -10.80 2.61 -13.88
N LEU A 521 -11.19 3.15 -15.03
CA LEU A 521 -10.56 4.30 -15.67
C LEU A 521 -11.37 5.59 -15.52
N ASP A 522 -12.56 5.53 -14.92
CA ASP A 522 -13.44 6.68 -14.75
C ASP A 522 -12.83 7.74 -13.80
N ARG A 523 -12.83 9.00 -14.27
CA ARG A 523 -12.22 10.15 -13.60
C ARG A 523 -13.25 11.20 -13.17
N SER A 524 -14.53 10.85 -13.20
CA SER A 524 -15.60 11.67 -12.63
C SER A 524 -15.36 11.78 -11.13
N SER A 525 -15.31 13.01 -10.61
CA SER A 525 -15.04 13.25 -9.20
C SER A 525 -16.32 13.66 -8.47
N ASP A 526 -16.68 12.88 -7.47
CA ASP A 526 -17.77 13.21 -6.54
C ASP A 526 -17.53 14.52 -5.78
N ARG A 527 -16.28 14.76 -5.38
CA ARG A 527 -15.87 16.05 -4.79
C ARG A 527 -16.08 17.22 -5.73
N ALA A 528 -15.61 17.12 -6.97
CA ALA A 528 -15.85 18.12 -8.00
C ALA A 528 -17.35 18.38 -8.18
N LEU A 529 -18.16 17.33 -8.30
CA LEU A 529 -19.61 17.48 -8.45
C LEU A 529 -20.26 18.15 -7.24
N ALA A 530 -19.81 17.84 -6.02
CA ALA A 530 -20.31 18.46 -4.80
C ALA A 530 -19.98 19.96 -4.70
N TRP A 531 -18.78 20.37 -5.11
CA TRP A 531 -18.25 21.71 -4.82
C TRP A 531 -18.11 22.63 -6.05
N LYS A 532 -18.28 22.15 -7.28
CA LYS A 532 -18.14 22.95 -8.50
C LYS A 532 -19.07 24.17 -8.54
N ASN A 533 -20.31 24.02 -8.06
CA ASN A 533 -21.29 25.12 -8.08
C ASN A 533 -20.93 26.20 -7.07
N TRP A 534 -20.40 25.84 -5.91
CA TRP A 534 -19.91 26.80 -4.93
C TRP A 534 -18.70 27.59 -5.48
N LEU A 535 -17.79 26.92 -6.19
CA LEU A 535 -16.71 27.62 -6.88
C LEU A 535 -17.23 28.53 -8.00
N ALA A 536 -18.26 28.10 -8.74
CA ALA A 536 -18.90 28.91 -9.78
C ALA A 536 -19.56 30.17 -9.20
N GLU A 537 -20.32 30.04 -8.12
CA GLU A 537 -20.93 31.16 -7.38
C GLU A 537 -19.86 32.11 -6.83
N THR A 538 -18.76 31.58 -6.29
CA THR A 538 -17.60 32.36 -5.85
C THR A 538 -16.99 33.16 -7.00
N ALA A 539 -16.86 32.53 -8.18
CA ALA A 539 -16.35 33.18 -9.39
C ALA A 539 -17.31 34.29 -9.86
N GLU A 540 -18.63 34.04 -9.88
CA GLU A 540 -19.64 35.01 -10.24
C GLU A 540 -19.64 36.22 -9.31
N ALA A 541 -19.64 36.00 -7.99
CA ALA A 541 -19.57 37.04 -6.97
C ALA A 541 -18.29 37.90 -7.08
N SER A 542 -17.21 37.33 -7.62
CA SER A 542 -15.94 38.02 -7.89
C SER A 542 -15.87 38.65 -9.28
N GLY A 543 -16.96 38.68 -10.05
CA GLY A 543 -17.04 39.28 -11.39
C GLY A 543 -16.45 38.42 -12.53
N ARG A 544 -16.24 37.11 -12.31
CA ARG A 544 -15.60 36.17 -13.25
C ARG A 544 -16.63 35.29 -13.95
N THR A 545 -17.57 35.91 -14.64
CA THR A 545 -18.76 35.24 -15.22
C THR A 545 -18.45 34.14 -16.23
N VAL A 546 -17.38 34.27 -17.03
CA VAL A 546 -16.97 33.21 -17.97
C VAL A 546 -16.53 31.94 -17.22
N ILE A 547 -15.67 32.11 -16.19
CA ILE A 547 -15.23 31.00 -15.35
C ILE A 547 -16.42 30.35 -14.62
N ALA A 548 -17.36 31.16 -14.13
CA ALA A 548 -18.57 30.64 -13.50
C ALA A 548 -19.41 29.80 -14.47
N GLY A 549 -19.60 30.27 -15.71
CA GLY A 549 -20.28 29.52 -16.77
C GLY A 549 -19.60 28.18 -17.06
N ASP A 550 -18.28 28.20 -17.29
CA ASP A 550 -17.49 26.99 -17.55
C ASP A 550 -17.59 25.97 -16.40
N LEU A 551 -17.56 26.45 -15.15
CA LEU A 551 -17.70 25.60 -13.97
C LEU A 551 -19.11 24.99 -13.88
N HIS A 552 -20.17 25.77 -14.12
CA HIS A 552 -21.54 25.26 -14.11
C HIS A 552 -21.77 24.20 -15.20
N GLU A 553 -21.17 24.34 -16.38
CA GLU A 553 -21.28 23.37 -17.47
C GLU A 553 -20.38 22.13 -17.29
N TRP A 554 -19.25 22.24 -16.57
CA TRP A 554 -18.28 21.16 -16.44
C TRP A 554 -18.86 19.91 -15.75
N ASN A 555 -18.79 18.76 -16.39
CA ASN A 555 -19.34 17.48 -15.88
C ASN A 555 -18.62 16.88 -14.65
N GLY A 556 -17.61 17.55 -14.07
CA GLY A 556 -16.85 17.03 -12.94
C GLY A 556 -15.77 16.00 -13.30
N GLU A 557 -15.50 15.79 -14.60
CA GLU A 557 -14.45 14.88 -15.05
C GLU A 557 -13.05 15.50 -14.88
N MET A 558 -12.21 14.84 -14.07
CA MET A 558 -10.83 15.23 -13.76
C MET A 558 -9.85 14.76 -14.85
N SER A 559 -10.10 15.14 -16.10
CA SER A 559 -9.29 14.72 -17.25
C SER A 559 -8.00 15.55 -17.40
N VAL A 560 -6.94 14.93 -17.93
CA VAL A 560 -5.62 15.57 -18.11
C VAL A 560 -5.65 16.80 -19.01
N ALA A 561 -6.63 16.90 -19.91
CA ALA A 561 -6.77 17.98 -20.88
C ALA A 561 -7.71 19.10 -20.41
N SER A 562 -8.39 18.94 -19.27
CA SER A 562 -9.40 19.89 -18.81
C SER A 562 -8.78 21.08 -18.06
N ASP A 563 -8.97 22.29 -18.59
CA ASP A 563 -8.62 23.56 -17.94
C ASP A 563 -9.47 23.80 -16.68
N VAL A 564 -10.76 23.50 -16.74
CA VAL A 564 -11.70 23.68 -15.62
C VAL A 564 -11.35 22.73 -14.47
N ALA A 565 -10.98 21.47 -14.77
CA ALA A 565 -10.48 20.54 -13.76
C ALA A 565 -9.16 21.02 -13.14
N GLY A 566 -8.26 21.61 -13.93
CA GLY A 566 -7.02 22.21 -13.44
C GLY A 566 -7.26 23.39 -12.51
N LEU A 567 -8.23 24.25 -12.84
CA LEU A 567 -8.66 25.35 -11.97
C LEU A 567 -9.27 24.83 -10.67
N PHE A 568 -10.22 23.89 -10.76
CA PHE A 568 -10.86 23.28 -9.59
C PHE A 568 -9.85 22.62 -8.66
N ALA A 569 -8.92 21.83 -9.21
CA ALA A 569 -7.87 21.18 -8.43
C ALA A 569 -7.03 22.21 -7.67
N ARG A 570 -6.59 23.30 -8.30
CA ARG A 570 -5.82 24.34 -7.60
C ARG A 570 -6.61 25.08 -6.55
N TRP A 571 -7.85 25.45 -6.85
CA TRP A 571 -8.74 26.06 -5.87
C TRP A 571 -8.88 25.17 -4.65
N TRP A 572 -9.14 23.87 -4.85
CA TRP A 572 -9.21 22.88 -3.78
C TRP A 572 -7.88 22.72 -3.02
N GLY A 573 -6.74 22.88 -3.70
CA GLY A 573 -5.41 22.84 -3.09
C GLY A 573 -5.13 24.03 -2.16
N TYR A 574 -5.59 25.23 -2.55
CA TYR A 574 -5.41 26.45 -1.76
C TYR A 574 -6.47 26.64 -0.68
N LEU A 575 -7.65 26.05 -0.82
CA LEU A 575 -8.77 26.22 0.10
C LEU A 575 -8.42 25.90 1.58
N PRO A 576 -7.72 24.79 1.91
CA PRO A 576 -7.36 24.50 3.30
C PRO A 576 -6.48 25.58 3.94
N ARG A 577 -5.52 26.13 3.18
CA ARG A 577 -4.71 27.28 3.62
C ARG A 577 -5.60 28.49 3.85
N ALA A 578 -6.51 28.78 2.92
CA ALA A 578 -7.42 29.91 3.07
C ALA A 578 -8.40 29.76 4.25
N LEU A 579 -8.76 28.54 4.63
CA LEU A 579 -9.65 28.25 5.76
C LEU A 579 -8.93 28.28 7.11
N PHE A 580 -7.78 27.61 7.21
CA PHE A 580 -7.16 27.25 8.48
C PHE A 580 -5.83 27.98 8.80
N ASP A 581 -5.26 28.76 7.88
CA ASP A 581 -3.98 29.45 8.14
C ASP A 581 -4.14 30.46 9.29
N SER A 582 -3.37 30.21 10.35
CA SER A 582 -3.38 30.99 11.60
C SER A 582 -2.62 32.31 11.51
N ASN A 583 -2.05 32.66 10.35
CA ASN A 583 -1.18 33.83 10.16
C ASN A 583 0.04 33.86 11.11
N GLY A 584 0.54 32.68 11.52
CA GLY A 584 1.76 32.57 12.33
C GLY A 584 1.56 32.61 13.84
N GLU A 585 0.32 32.42 14.34
CA GLU A 585 0.09 32.11 15.76
C GLU A 585 0.66 30.70 16.05
N SER A 586 1.67 30.62 16.93
CA SER A 586 2.45 29.40 17.23
C SER A 586 1.66 28.29 17.91
N ASP A 587 0.56 28.65 18.57
CA ASP A 587 -0.21 27.75 19.43
C ASP A 587 -1.33 27.04 18.65
N ARG A 588 -1.28 27.08 17.31
CA ARG A 588 -2.29 26.50 16.41
C ARG A 588 -1.69 25.48 15.45
N PRO A 589 -2.45 24.42 15.09
CA PRO A 589 -2.00 23.46 14.08
C PRO A 589 -1.73 24.12 12.73
N ASP A 590 -0.68 23.70 12.02
CA ASP A 590 -0.43 24.10 10.62
C ASP A 590 -1.64 23.65 9.76
N TRP A 591 -2.11 24.53 8.87
CA TRP A 591 -3.20 24.22 7.93
C TRP A 591 -2.93 22.93 7.13
N ARG A 592 -1.67 22.57 6.90
CA ARG A 592 -1.26 21.33 6.23
C ARG A 592 -1.73 20.09 6.99
N THR A 593 -1.73 20.14 8.31
CA THR A 593 -2.22 19.06 9.19
C THR A 593 -3.76 18.98 9.15
N LEU A 594 -4.41 20.13 9.00
CA LEU A 594 -5.89 20.24 8.92
C LEU A 594 -6.44 19.99 7.51
N ARG A 595 -5.59 19.99 6.47
CA ARG A 595 -6.01 19.80 5.08
C ARG A 595 -6.92 18.60 4.82
N PRO A 596 -6.66 17.39 5.35
CA PRO A 596 -7.55 16.27 5.07
C PRO A 596 -8.85 16.31 5.90
N LEU A 597 -9.07 17.31 6.77
CA LEU A 597 -10.39 17.60 7.38
C LEU A 597 -11.28 18.47 6.49
N THR A 598 -10.73 19.13 5.47
CA THR A 598 -11.42 20.18 4.71
C THR A 598 -12.78 19.72 4.20
N ASP A 599 -12.85 18.56 3.55
CA ASP A 599 -14.11 18.07 2.97
C ASP A 599 -15.16 17.76 4.06
N ARG A 600 -14.75 17.09 5.13
CA ARG A 600 -15.62 16.78 6.28
C ARG A 600 -16.13 18.07 6.94
N TRP A 601 -15.23 19.01 7.23
CA TRP A 601 -15.57 20.30 7.83
C TRP A 601 -16.59 21.07 6.98
N LEU A 602 -16.41 21.10 5.65
CA LEU A 602 -17.35 21.75 4.73
C LEU A 602 -18.74 21.10 4.73
N ARG A 603 -18.82 19.76 4.84
CA ARG A 603 -20.09 19.01 4.83
C ARG A 603 -20.84 19.13 6.15
N GLU A 604 -20.13 18.96 7.26
CA GLU A 604 -20.73 18.93 8.61
C GLU A 604 -20.98 20.34 9.14
N GLN A 605 -20.27 21.36 8.63
CA GLN A 605 -20.31 22.74 9.14
C GLN A 605 -20.14 22.82 10.66
N GLU A 606 -19.40 21.85 11.22
CA GLU A 606 -19.19 21.77 12.65
C GLU A 606 -18.31 22.94 13.11
N ASN A 607 -18.94 23.87 13.83
CA ASN A 607 -18.27 24.82 14.72
C ASN A 607 -17.62 24.11 15.94
N ASN A 608 -17.56 22.78 15.95
CA ASN A 608 -17.33 21.94 17.12
C ASN A 608 -15.91 21.36 17.21
N ALA A 609 -14.93 21.92 16.51
CA ALA A 609 -13.54 21.76 16.93
C ALA A 609 -13.18 22.97 17.82
N PRO A 610 -13.35 22.87 19.15
CA PRO A 610 -13.09 23.99 20.04
C PRO A 610 -11.63 24.41 19.88
N GLY A 611 -11.36 25.67 19.50
CA GLY A 611 -9.99 26.18 19.35
C GLY A 611 -9.46 26.30 17.92
N LEU A 612 -10.16 25.79 16.89
CA LEU A 612 -9.82 26.07 15.50
C LEU A 612 -10.39 27.44 15.08
N ALA A 613 -9.52 28.44 14.91
CA ALA A 613 -9.91 29.69 14.25
C ALA A 613 -10.05 29.43 12.74
N VAL A 614 -11.28 29.36 12.26
CA VAL A 614 -11.58 29.13 10.84
C VAL A 614 -12.09 30.43 10.22
N ARG A 615 -11.56 30.78 9.04
CA ARG A 615 -12.07 31.90 8.25
C ARG A 615 -13.48 31.56 7.74
N ASP A 616 -14.31 32.59 7.53
CA ASP A 616 -15.56 32.42 6.80
C ASP A 616 -15.31 31.68 5.46
N ARG A 617 -16.15 30.67 5.19
CA ARG A 617 -15.90 29.76 4.08
C ARG A 617 -15.93 30.47 2.73
N ASP A 618 -16.84 31.43 2.53
CA ASP A 618 -17.03 32.10 1.24
C ASP A 618 -15.89 33.10 1.01
N GLN A 619 -15.45 33.77 2.08
CA GLN A 619 -14.22 34.56 2.06
C GLN A 619 -12.99 33.71 1.73
N ALA A 620 -12.85 32.53 2.36
CA ALA A 620 -11.75 31.61 2.09
C ALA A 620 -11.78 31.07 0.65
N ALA A 621 -12.95 30.75 0.12
CA ALA A 621 -13.12 30.30 -1.26
C ALA A 621 -12.72 31.38 -2.26
N ALA A 622 -13.06 32.65 -2.02
CA ALA A 622 -12.65 33.77 -2.86
C ALA A 622 -11.13 33.96 -2.86
N ILE A 623 -10.49 33.86 -1.69
CA ILE A 623 -9.01 33.93 -1.55
C ILE A 623 -8.35 32.77 -2.30
N ALA A 624 -8.85 31.55 -2.12
CA ALA A 624 -8.33 30.37 -2.81
C ALA A 624 -8.49 30.47 -4.33
N LEU A 625 -9.59 31.05 -4.82
CA LEU A 625 -9.81 31.31 -6.24
C LEU A 625 -8.82 32.35 -6.78
N ASP A 626 -8.58 33.43 -6.05
CA ASP A 626 -7.59 34.45 -6.42
C ASP A 626 -6.17 33.85 -6.52
N ASP A 627 -5.79 33.00 -5.56
CA ASP A 627 -4.50 32.31 -5.57
C ASP A 627 -4.39 31.32 -6.74
N ALA A 628 -5.44 30.53 -6.99
CA ALA A 628 -5.50 29.60 -8.12
C ALA A 628 -5.36 30.31 -9.47
N LEU A 629 -6.00 31.47 -9.64
CA LEU A 629 -5.93 32.28 -10.85
C LEU A 629 -4.59 33.00 -11.01
N ARG A 630 -3.98 33.46 -9.91
CA ARG A 630 -2.64 34.08 -9.92
C ARG A 630 -1.57 33.09 -10.40
N ALA A 631 -1.72 31.80 -10.09
CA ALA A 631 -0.88 30.73 -10.61
C ALA A 631 -1.07 30.44 -12.11
N GLY A 632 -2.11 31.01 -12.74
CA GLY A 632 -2.41 30.99 -14.18
C GLY A 632 -3.12 29.71 -14.64
N ALA A 633 -4.23 29.83 -15.38
CA ALA A 633 -5.02 28.68 -15.85
C ALA A 633 -4.18 27.70 -16.70
N ARG A 634 -4.27 26.41 -16.39
CA ARG A 634 -3.61 25.31 -17.11
C ARG A 634 -4.46 24.04 -17.04
N PRO A 635 -4.37 23.15 -18.05
CA PRO A 635 -4.98 21.83 -17.97
C PRO A 635 -4.48 21.04 -16.77
N LEU A 636 -5.33 20.19 -16.19
CA LEU A 636 -4.97 19.37 -15.03
C LEU A 636 -3.65 18.60 -15.24
N GLY A 637 -3.45 17.97 -16.40
CA GLY A 637 -2.27 17.17 -16.69
C GLY A 637 -0.95 17.95 -16.79
N GLN A 638 -0.99 19.29 -16.88
CA GLN A 638 0.21 20.13 -16.80
C GLN A 638 0.58 20.52 -15.37
N ILE A 639 -0.35 20.36 -14.43
CA ILE A 639 -0.15 20.74 -13.03
C ILE A 639 -0.16 19.53 -12.10
N GLN A 640 -0.79 18.43 -12.51
CA GLN A 640 -0.82 17.16 -11.80
C GLN A 640 -0.03 16.12 -12.57
N THR A 641 1.06 15.67 -11.98
CA THR A 641 1.98 14.73 -12.63
C THR A 641 2.37 13.55 -11.75
N LEU A 642 2.57 12.40 -12.38
CA LEU A 642 3.19 11.22 -11.77
C LEU A 642 4.69 11.23 -12.08
N HIS A 643 5.51 11.16 -11.03
CA HIS A 643 6.95 10.99 -11.15
C HIS A 643 7.34 9.75 -10.35
N VAL A 644 7.65 8.67 -11.06
CA VAL A 644 8.09 7.42 -10.44
C VAL A 644 9.57 7.52 -10.12
N ARG A 645 9.97 7.23 -8.89
CA ARG A 645 11.38 7.32 -8.46
C ARG A 645 11.81 6.04 -7.75
N HIS A 646 12.98 5.53 -8.11
CA HIS A 646 13.62 4.50 -7.30
C HIS A 646 14.18 5.11 -5.99
N PRO A 647 14.20 4.38 -4.86
CA PRO A 647 14.96 4.70 -3.65
C PRO A 647 16.30 5.43 -3.84
N LEU A 648 17.12 4.93 -4.77
CA LEU A 648 18.48 5.40 -5.02
C LEU A 648 18.53 6.68 -5.89
N ALA A 649 17.40 7.16 -6.40
CA ALA A 649 17.34 8.31 -7.31
C ALA A 649 17.54 9.67 -6.61
N GLN A 650 18.00 9.69 -5.35
CA GLN A 650 18.32 10.92 -4.62
C GLN A 650 19.51 11.67 -5.24
N SER A 651 20.47 10.94 -5.80
CA SER A 651 21.59 11.51 -6.54
C SER A 651 21.25 11.63 -8.03
N THR A 652 21.20 12.85 -8.56
CA THR A 652 20.93 13.10 -9.99
C THR A 652 21.93 12.39 -10.92
N LEU A 653 23.17 12.21 -10.47
CA LEU A 653 24.18 11.48 -11.23
C LEU A 653 23.85 9.98 -11.30
N LEU A 654 23.51 9.38 -10.16
CA LEU A 654 23.14 7.96 -10.10
C LEU A 654 21.82 7.70 -10.82
N ASP A 655 20.83 8.58 -10.66
CA ASP A 655 19.54 8.48 -11.35
C ASP A 655 19.73 8.44 -12.87
N ARG A 656 20.48 9.41 -13.43
CA ARG A 656 20.78 9.42 -14.87
C ARG A 656 21.64 8.24 -15.30
N TRP A 657 22.58 7.80 -14.47
CA TRP A 657 23.49 6.72 -14.83
C TRP A 657 22.83 5.35 -14.82
N LEU A 658 21.92 5.09 -13.88
CA LEU A 658 21.22 3.82 -13.70
C LEU A 658 19.82 3.82 -14.32
N ASN A 659 19.31 4.98 -14.74
CA ASN A 659 17.95 5.18 -15.26
C ASN A 659 16.88 4.79 -14.23
N LEU A 660 16.90 5.47 -13.08
CA LEU A 660 16.12 5.08 -11.89
C LEU A 660 14.73 5.71 -11.80
N SER A 661 14.54 6.90 -12.38
CA SER A 661 13.26 7.62 -12.37
C SER A 661 12.52 7.49 -13.71
N ARG A 662 11.20 7.71 -13.69
CA ARG A 662 10.33 7.84 -14.88
C ARG A 662 9.41 9.06 -14.75
N GLY A 663 9.08 9.68 -15.87
CA GLY A 663 8.22 10.86 -15.93
C GLY A 663 9.00 12.17 -15.82
N PRO A 664 8.34 13.28 -15.46
CA PRO A 664 6.94 13.36 -15.05
C PRO A 664 5.94 13.02 -16.18
N PHE A 665 4.85 12.32 -15.86
CA PHE A 665 3.74 12.03 -16.77
C PHE A 665 2.49 12.81 -16.36
N PRO A 666 1.70 13.36 -17.30
CA PRO A 666 0.38 13.92 -16.99
C PRO A 666 -0.52 12.86 -16.31
N PHE A 667 -1.19 13.23 -15.22
CA PHE A 667 -2.04 12.29 -14.49
C PHE A 667 -3.38 12.92 -14.11
N GLY A 668 -4.49 12.25 -14.47
CA GLY A 668 -5.86 12.70 -14.18
C GLY A 668 -6.45 12.00 -12.95
N GLY A 669 -7.71 12.31 -12.63
CA GLY A 669 -8.37 11.83 -11.43
C GLY A 669 -8.03 12.65 -10.19
N ASP A 670 -8.74 12.36 -9.11
CA ASP A 670 -8.45 12.83 -7.75
C ASP A 670 -8.84 11.73 -6.73
N SER A 671 -8.74 11.98 -5.43
CA SER A 671 -9.09 10.97 -4.42
C SER A 671 -10.58 10.60 -4.32
N ALA A 672 -11.46 11.34 -5.01
CA ALA A 672 -12.90 11.09 -5.06
C ALA A 672 -13.35 10.41 -6.36
N SER A 673 -12.49 10.29 -7.36
CA SER A 673 -12.73 9.51 -8.58
C SER A 673 -12.43 8.01 -8.41
N LEU A 674 -13.06 7.15 -9.24
CA LEU A 674 -12.79 5.70 -9.23
C LEU A 674 -11.36 5.37 -9.64
N ASN A 675 -10.90 5.94 -10.75
CA ASN A 675 -9.50 5.96 -11.16
C ASN A 675 -8.72 6.97 -10.31
N ALA A 676 -8.61 6.64 -9.01
CA ALA A 676 -8.21 7.59 -8.00
C ALA A 676 -6.77 8.09 -8.21
N ALA A 677 -6.58 9.37 -7.96
CA ALA A 677 -5.27 9.99 -7.85
C ALA A 677 -5.14 10.65 -6.48
N PHE A 678 -4.40 10.00 -5.58
CA PHE A 678 -4.00 10.60 -4.32
C PHE A 678 -2.75 11.43 -4.56
N ALA A 679 -2.93 12.74 -4.56
CA ALA A 679 -1.91 13.70 -4.95
C ALA A 679 -1.57 14.70 -3.83
N ARG A 680 -0.28 15.01 -3.71
CA ARG A 680 0.23 16.05 -2.80
C ARG A 680 0.24 17.39 -3.53
N PHE A 681 -0.40 18.39 -2.95
CA PHE A 681 -0.36 19.76 -3.46
C PHE A 681 0.83 20.51 -2.87
N ASP A 682 1.56 21.22 -3.72
CA ASP A 682 2.58 22.18 -3.34
C ASP A 682 2.07 23.60 -3.64
N PRO A 683 1.77 24.41 -2.60
CA PRO A 683 1.23 25.75 -2.78
C PRO A 683 2.22 26.74 -3.37
N GLU A 684 3.54 26.49 -3.29
CA GLU A 684 4.57 27.40 -3.81
C GLU A 684 4.72 27.25 -5.33
N THR A 685 4.61 26.02 -5.83
CA THR A 685 4.66 25.74 -7.27
C THR A 685 3.27 25.69 -7.92
N ALA A 686 2.21 25.66 -7.12
CA ALA A 686 0.82 25.45 -7.56
C ALA A 686 0.65 24.17 -8.39
N THR A 687 1.37 23.11 -7.99
CA THR A 687 1.37 21.80 -8.66
C THR A 687 0.97 20.68 -7.72
N TRP A 688 0.58 19.57 -8.32
CA TRP A 688 0.16 18.34 -7.69
C TRP A 688 1.10 17.21 -8.13
N GLN A 689 1.57 16.43 -7.17
CA GLN A 689 2.32 15.20 -7.43
C GLN A 689 1.42 14.01 -7.10
N ALA A 690 1.03 13.23 -8.11
CA ALA A 690 0.35 11.95 -7.89
C ALA A 690 1.31 10.98 -7.21
N ARG A 691 0.88 10.39 -6.08
CA ARG A 691 1.69 9.52 -5.20
C ARG A 691 1.12 8.11 -5.11
N ALA A 692 -0.21 8.00 -5.05
CA ALA A 692 -0.92 6.74 -4.98
C ALA A 692 -2.16 6.75 -5.88
N GLY A 693 -2.63 5.55 -6.21
CA GLY A 693 -3.75 5.26 -7.10
C GLY A 693 -3.77 3.77 -7.40
N ALA A 694 -4.52 3.32 -8.41
CA ALA A 694 -4.51 1.92 -8.83
C ALA A 694 -3.08 1.39 -9.01
N SER A 695 -2.71 0.40 -8.20
CA SER A 695 -1.38 -0.20 -8.18
C SER A 695 -1.28 -1.44 -9.07
N MET A 696 -2.43 -2.07 -9.30
CA MET A 696 -2.71 -3.00 -10.37
C MET A 696 -4.19 -2.89 -10.74
N ARG A 697 -4.58 -3.48 -11.88
CA ARG A 697 -5.97 -3.67 -12.29
C ARG A 697 -6.13 -5.07 -12.81
N PHE A 698 -7.18 -5.76 -12.41
CA PHE A 698 -7.62 -6.97 -13.09
C PHE A 698 -9.09 -6.92 -13.45
N VAL A 699 -9.45 -7.66 -14.51
CA VAL A 699 -10.83 -7.97 -14.88
C VAL A 699 -10.91 -9.43 -15.35
N LEU A 700 -11.86 -10.17 -14.78
CA LEU A 700 -12.21 -11.54 -15.16
C LEU A 700 -13.67 -11.61 -15.63
N ASP A 701 -13.88 -12.30 -16.75
CA ASP A 701 -15.18 -12.82 -17.19
C ASP A 701 -15.13 -14.34 -17.16
N TRP A 702 -16.02 -14.97 -16.39
CA TRP A 702 -16.01 -16.43 -16.21
C TRP A 702 -16.38 -17.23 -17.47
N ASP A 703 -16.94 -16.60 -18.50
CA ASP A 703 -17.17 -17.24 -19.81
C ASP A 703 -15.85 -17.63 -20.48
N ASN A 704 -14.81 -16.81 -20.29
CA ASN A 704 -13.48 -17.07 -20.82
C ASN A 704 -12.36 -16.68 -19.85
N PRO A 705 -11.94 -17.59 -18.95
CA PRO A 705 -10.80 -17.35 -18.06
C PRO A 705 -9.48 -17.07 -18.79
N ASP A 706 -9.31 -17.48 -20.05
CA ASP A 706 -8.11 -17.14 -20.84
C ASP A 706 -8.06 -15.67 -21.27
N ALA A 707 -9.20 -14.96 -21.19
CA ALA A 707 -9.29 -13.53 -21.37
C ALA A 707 -9.05 -12.74 -20.06
N PHE A 708 -8.66 -13.39 -18.96
CA PHE A 708 -8.30 -12.70 -17.72
C PHE A 708 -7.25 -11.62 -17.99
N THR A 709 -7.51 -10.40 -17.51
CA THR A 709 -6.56 -9.29 -17.66
C THR A 709 -5.96 -8.92 -16.32
N LEU A 710 -4.66 -8.62 -16.30
CA LEU A 710 -3.94 -8.16 -15.11
C LEU A 710 -2.81 -7.20 -15.52
N THR A 711 -2.91 -5.95 -15.08
CA THR A 711 -1.97 -4.87 -15.44
C THR A 711 -1.40 -4.25 -14.18
N LEU A 712 -0.09 -4.29 -14.01
CA LEU A 712 0.61 -3.64 -12.89
C LEU A 712 0.89 -2.16 -13.20
N ALA A 713 1.07 -1.32 -12.18
CA ALA A 713 1.50 0.08 -12.40
C ALA A 713 2.95 0.19 -12.90
N LEU A 714 3.80 -0.74 -12.47
CA LEU A 714 5.23 -0.84 -12.80
C LEU A 714 5.55 -2.26 -13.30
N GLY A 715 6.81 -2.66 -13.33
CA GLY A 715 7.21 -3.98 -13.81
C GLY A 715 7.34 -5.08 -12.74
N GLN A 716 7.65 -6.29 -13.20
CA GLN A 716 7.90 -7.47 -12.37
C GLN A 716 9.21 -7.40 -11.57
N SER A 717 10.18 -6.58 -11.98
CA SER A 717 11.53 -6.53 -11.41
C SER A 717 11.77 -5.26 -10.58
N GLY A 718 12.43 -5.41 -9.44
CA GLY A 718 13.04 -4.31 -8.68
C GLY A 718 14.42 -3.89 -9.20
N ASN A 719 15.03 -4.70 -10.06
CA ASN A 719 16.33 -4.39 -10.66
C ASN A 719 16.16 -3.40 -11.84
N PRO A 720 16.78 -2.19 -11.79
CA PRO A 720 16.64 -1.16 -12.83
C PRO A 720 17.24 -1.54 -14.19
N PHE A 721 18.03 -2.61 -14.25
CA PHE A 721 18.57 -3.14 -15.51
C PHE A 721 17.67 -4.18 -16.17
N SER A 722 16.68 -4.72 -15.45
CA SER A 722 15.75 -5.69 -16.02
C SER A 722 14.87 -5.04 -17.09
N PRO A 723 14.61 -5.71 -18.22
CA PRO A 723 13.60 -5.27 -19.18
C PRO A 723 12.18 -5.23 -18.58
N HIS A 724 11.98 -5.88 -17.43
CA HIS A 724 10.72 -5.93 -16.70
C HIS A 724 10.70 -5.00 -15.48
N PHE A 725 11.52 -3.94 -15.43
CA PHE A 725 11.48 -2.95 -14.33
C PHE A 725 10.25 -2.04 -14.38
N ASP A 726 9.90 -1.56 -15.57
CA ASP A 726 8.78 -0.64 -15.82
C ASP A 726 7.94 -1.10 -17.03
N SER A 727 7.97 -2.40 -17.35
CA SER A 727 7.36 -2.96 -18.55
C SER A 727 5.87 -2.65 -18.70
N PHE A 728 5.09 -2.56 -17.62
CA PHE A 728 3.66 -2.24 -17.70
C PHE A 728 3.35 -0.74 -17.74
N LEU A 729 4.30 0.14 -17.41
CA LEU A 729 4.01 1.57 -17.14
C LEU A 729 3.30 2.27 -18.30
N GLY A 730 3.68 1.97 -19.54
CA GLY A 730 3.05 2.53 -20.74
C GLY A 730 1.58 2.12 -20.87
N ASP A 731 1.29 0.83 -20.76
CA ASP A 731 -0.07 0.28 -20.82
C ASP A 731 -0.92 0.79 -19.66
N PHE A 732 -0.34 0.83 -18.46
CA PHE A 732 -1.00 1.35 -17.26
C PHE A 732 -1.43 2.82 -17.42
N LEU A 733 -0.55 3.69 -17.95
CA LEU A 733 -0.87 5.10 -18.20
C LEU A 733 -1.92 5.27 -19.30
N ALA A 734 -1.93 4.38 -20.30
CA ALA A 734 -2.91 4.36 -21.37
C ALA A 734 -4.26 3.73 -20.97
N GLY A 735 -4.30 3.00 -19.84
CA GLY A 735 -5.47 2.20 -19.45
C GLY A 735 -5.65 0.94 -20.31
N THR A 736 -4.59 0.44 -20.94
CA THR A 736 -4.64 -0.75 -21.79
C THR A 736 -4.50 -2.00 -20.92
N PRO A 737 -5.47 -2.92 -20.90
CA PRO A 737 -5.36 -4.15 -20.14
C PRO A 737 -4.37 -5.13 -20.79
N TRP A 738 -3.61 -5.87 -19.96
CA TRP A 738 -2.75 -6.96 -20.39
C TRP A 738 -3.40 -8.32 -20.11
N THR A 739 -3.51 -9.19 -21.12
CA THR A 739 -4.10 -10.52 -20.99
C THR A 739 -3.11 -11.52 -20.37
N VAL A 740 -3.61 -12.31 -19.42
CA VAL A 740 -2.86 -13.23 -18.57
C VAL A 740 -3.61 -14.57 -18.61
N PRO A 741 -3.38 -15.40 -19.64
CA PRO A 741 -4.20 -16.60 -19.89
C PRO A 741 -4.05 -17.65 -18.79
N TRP A 742 -5.07 -18.49 -18.67
CA TRP A 742 -5.19 -19.51 -17.63
C TRP A 742 -4.73 -20.89 -18.13
N SER A 743 -5.28 -21.34 -19.25
CA SER A 743 -5.06 -22.66 -19.82
C SER A 743 -3.63 -22.83 -20.30
N ARG A 744 -3.12 -24.05 -20.15
CA ARG A 744 -1.75 -24.39 -20.52
C ARG A 744 -1.44 -24.06 -21.98
N ASP A 745 -2.36 -24.37 -22.90
CA ASP A 745 -2.17 -24.16 -24.33
C ASP A 745 -2.04 -22.66 -24.67
N GLU A 746 -2.86 -21.79 -24.06
CA GLU A 746 -2.78 -20.34 -24.26
C GLU A 746 -1.54 -19.72 -23.57
N VAL A 747 -1.15 -20.27 -22.42
CA VAL A 747 0.13 -19.93 -21.77
C VAL A 747 1.30 -20.23 -22.69
N GLU A 748 1.35 -21.41 -23.30
CA GLU A 748 2.44 -21.78 -24.22
C GLU A 748 2.49 -20.87 -25.46
N GLN A 749 1.34 -20.46 -25.99
CA GLN A 749 1.27 -19.52 -27.12
C GLN A 749 1.80 -18.11 -26.80
N THR A 750 1.62 -17.65 -25.56
CA THR A 750 2.08 -16.32 -25.10
C THR A 750 3.49 -16.32 -24.52
N THR A 751 4.06 -17.50 -24.28
CA THR A 751 5.41 -17.68 -23.73
C THR A 751 6.48 -17.17 -24.71
N VAL A 752 7.42 -16.38 -24.21
CA VAL A 752 8.57 -15.89 -24.97
C VAL A 752 9.92 -16.35 -24.42
N SER A 753 9.93 -16.85 -23.19
CA SER A 753 11.14 -17.29 -22.50
C SER A 753 10.81 -18.44 -21.55
N ARG A 754 11.75 -19.37 -21.39
CA ARG A 754 11.53 -20.61 -20.63
C ARG A 754 12.74 -20.95 -19.78
N MET A 755 12.47 -21.15 -18.49
CA MET A 755 13.45 -21.57 -17.51
C MET A 755 13.04 -22.91 -16.89
N THR A 756 14.03 -23.69 -16.50
CA THR A 756 13.84 -24.93 -15.75
C THR A 756 14.68 -24.90 -14.49
N LEU A 757 14.07 -25.14 -13.33
CA LEU A 757 14.78 -25.42 -12.08
C LEU A 757 14.89 -26.93 -11.90
N THR A 758 16.12 -27.42 -11.72
CA THR A 758 16.39 -28.87 -11.57
C THR A 758 16.84 -29.18 -10.14
N PRO A 759 16.49 -30.36 -9.60
CA PRO A 759 17.05 -30.82 -8.33
C PRO A 759 18.58 -30.87 -8.36
N ARG A 760 19.22 -30.65 -7.20
CA ARG A 760 20.68 -30.64 -7.06
C ARG A 760 21.25 -31.91 -6.46
#